data_AF-A0A4V2QPH5-F1
#
_entry.id   AF-A0A4V2QPH5-F1
#
_cell.length_a   1.000
_cell.length_b   1.000
_cell.length_c   1.000
_cell.angle_alpha   90.00
_cell.angle_beta   90.00
_cell.angle_gamma   90.00
#
_symmetry.space_group_name_H-M   'P 1'
#
loop_
_entity.id
_entity.type
_entity.pdbx_description
1 polymer ?
#
loop_
_entity_poly.entity_id
_entity_poly.type
_entity_poly.pdbx_seq_one_letter_code
_entity_poly.pdbx_strand_id
1 'polypeptide(L)'
;MTQMLRARQVLLLGCSVFAGCFSLAAHAASAGPAGAVYDSSTMAVSRSGTVTTVTQSAPRGVVDWASFDVARQESVVFAQPDAQSATLNRVHSATASAIDGAISANGRVIIQNGNGVVFGSNARIDVGSLVATTLNVDERSFLDSGRLVLTGSGDSSAQVRNSGRIKVADGGFVALLGGSVANDGLIQARLGSVTLGAGSAATIDFTGDGMVQVAITDPVTHKATEAGALVANSGIISADGGSVVLTARTARDVMALAINLDGVVEARSIGTSAGKVSLLAEGGQVQLGAASRIDASGIGGASGGQVAITGTSVNLAGGARIDAHGEGAGGTILVGGDYRGQGTLAHAHDVTVASGALLDVSGVGGGGKVVVWSDGATHFDGQVLAGATGKNAAGGLVETSSSGLLDIGANAAVSTYSALGRTGTWLLDPTSLAIVASGGSASSPGEANGATGPSSINASTVVSALASNSVQLVADNLITVDAPIVATTLAGSPNGLELITTGPDSEIHVNAPILLQNGNLALRAEGNILLGTVGSTETDFTRRAIIATGSGTLWMQTRSTGSIIQADNSAILAENIGAIGGTVSLGSWDNFTLNLAGSARSGTFLFRETNASNTSPVGTVVDPFTLQTLSGVEQTTTDLLQTQEFTSTTAPTGPVDEVLNLALTGAQAGQTFDTLVFSALPYQPLPGNSNQPDPSLTDSSDYGVRSLTYSIGGSAYTVAPETTAANRPAGFALAAAGGSVVTWTNPVYTTAAWGVEGFSGVGGTDPEEIGYHPQQSISENLIASLGGATSSVTAALRLFFAPDFGVQFAEAAQVQFYRTTTTPGTVQIRQVSLSGTPNPVSREYGDANPAFSFQGSGPTFLGVDQYVASQISGYELPLPTISTSATPTSPVGDYPLVVTPPPTSGFVYDRYTYDFSNGTLTVIPAPLSIVSDNFLKTYGDADPELTFGVTGLKNGESAATVLSGAQGRTAGENVGHYPTNIGSLAVNTNYTIVSYTPGNLEIVPRPLTLLADSDSRVYGDTNPGWIAAGQNSHFTLTGFVNNDQTRTNLSSVDFATTANVLSSVGAYAITPSNGVLTGAAAGNYVLTYADGSLLIDPAQLTVAANNQSRLFGEANPTLTATTTGWKNGDQVSNTMVAALSTQATELSNVGTYAITVDSAAISGPAAGNYVIVR
;
A
#
# COMPACT_ATOMS: atom_id res chain seq x y z
N MET A 1 28.24 28.11 7.30
CA MET A 1 27.92 29.18 8.28
C MET A 1 28.83 28.98 9.49
N THR A 2 29.35 30.07 10.05
CA THR A 2 30.33 30.21 11.17
C THR A 2 31.83 30.07 10.83
N GLN A 3 32.54 31.15 11.21
CA GLN A 3 34.00 31.41 11.27
C GLN A 3 34.65 32.17 10.11
N MET A 4 34.30 33.46 10.02
CA MET A 4 35.23 34.54 9.65
C MET A 4 35.66 35.25 10.96
N LEU A 5 36.97 35.46 11.19
CA LEU A 5 37.58 36.72 11.66
C LEU A 5 39.08 36.54 12.01
N ARG A 6 39.84 37.63 11.76
CA ARG A 6 41.26 37.95 12.12
C ARG A 6 42.28 37.66 11.00
N ALA A 7 43.15 38.59 10.57
CA ALA A 7 43.46 39.94 11.04
C ALA A 7 44.12 40.77 9.91
N ARG A 8 43.72 42.05 9.79
CA ARG A 8 44.46 43.14 9.13
C ARG A 8 45.23 43.91 10.21
N GLN A 9 46.52 44.17 10.01
CA GLN A 9 47.26 45.41 10.31
C GLN A 9 48.77 45.14 10.32
N VAL A 10 49.54 45.87 9.50
CA VAL A 10 50.62 46.80 9.90
C VAL A 10 51.23 47.40 8.63
N LEU A 11 51.17 48.72 8.51
CA LEU A 11 51.93 49.56 7.59
C LEU A 11 52.40 50.77 8.42
N LEU A 12 53.72 51.09 8.45
CA LEU A 12 54.29 52.44 8.31
C LEU A 12 55.79 52.55 8.67
N LEU A 13 56.40 53.57 8.04
CA LEU A 13 57.72 54.22 8.16
C LEU A 13 58.74 53.82 7.06
N GLY A 14 59.34 54.74 6.28
CA GLY A 14 59.47 56.19 6.49
C GLY A 14 59.76 57.02 5.23
N CYS A 15 60.02 58.30 5.51
CA CYS A 15 59.83 59.50 4.73
C CYS A 15 61.15 60.05 4.16
N SER A 16 61.13 60.70 2.99
CA SER A 16 61.93 61.92 2.75
C SER A 16 61.52 62.66 1.46
N VAL A 17 61.37 63.97 1.63
CA VAL A 17 60.88 65.02 0.72
C VAL A 17 62.01 65.55 -0.18
N PHE A 18 61.71 65.89 -1.44
CA PHE A 18 62.31 67.07 -2.10
C PHE A 18 61.33 67.69 -3.11
N ALA A 19 60.96 68.94 -2.85
CA ALA A 19 60.18 69.78 -3.76
C ALA A 19 61.11 70.42 -4.80
N GLY A 20 60.74 70.35 -6.08
CA GLY A 20 61.46 70.96 -7.20
C GLY A 20 60.51 71.33 -8.33
N CYS A 21 60.30 72.62 -8.51
CA CYS A 21 59.53 73.27 -9.57
C CYS A 21 59.98 72.85 -10.98
N PHE A 22 59.07 72.31 -11.81
CA PHE A 22 59.21 72.29 -13.28
C PHE A 22 57.84 72.31 -13.97
N SER A 23 57.62 73.38 -14.75
CA SER A 23 56.82 73.50 -15.99
C SER A 23 55.60 72.60 -16.21
N LEU A 24 54.45 73.24 -16.51
CA LEU A 24 53.40 72.67 -17.36
C LEU A 24 54.03 72.10 -18.64
N ALA A 25 54.20 70.79 -18.69
CA ALA A 25 54.28 70.03 -19.92
C ALA A 25 53.02 69.16 -19.95
N ALA A 26 52.09 69.54 -20.82
CA ALA A 26 51.01 68.65 -21.24
C ALA A 26 51.65 67.35 -21.75
N HIS A 27 51.58 66.28 -20.95
CA HIS A 27 51.80 64.94 -21.46
C HIS A 27 50.53 64.55 -22.19
N ALA A 28 50.52 64.89 -23.48
CA ALA A 28 49.57 64.38 -24.43
C ALA A 28 49.73 62.86 -24.58
N ALA A 29 48.58 62.20 -24.72
CA ALA A 29 48.31 60.86 -25.23
C ALA A 29 48.74 59.66 -24.38
N SER A 30 47.74 59.04 -23.76
CA SER A 30 47.76 57.64 -23.32
C SER A 30 48.12 56.72 -24.50
N ALA A 31 48.91 55.71 -24.15
CA ALA A 31 49.59 54.76 -24.99
C ALA A 31 48.68 53.55 -25.34
N GLY A 32 47.91 53.66 -26.43
CA GLY A 32 47.29 52.48 -27.05
C GLY A 32 48.36 51.48 -27.53
N PRO A 33 47.97 50.39 -28.24
CA PRO A 33 48.93 49.37 -28.68
C PRO A 33 50.17 49.99 -29.31
N ALA A 34 51.37 49.53 -28.95
CA ALA A 34 52.64 50.20 -29.22
C ALA A 34 53.59 49.35 -30.08
N GLY A 35 54.45 50.03 -30.85
CA GLY A 35 55.49 49.36 -31.66
C GLY A 35 54.94 48.51 -32.81
N ALA A 36 53.91 48.98 -33.52
CA ALA A 36 53.33 48.28 -34.67
C ALA A 36 54.36 48.09 -35.80
N VAL A 37 54.50 46.86 -36.27
CA VAL A 37 55.23 46.47 -37.47
C VAL A 37 54.27 45.70 -38.37
N TYR A 38 54.12 46.14 -39.62
CA TYR A 38 53.14 45.61 -40.57
C TYR A 38 53.58 45.88 -42.02
N ASP A 39 52.95 45.18 -42.97
CA ASP A 39 53.13 45.45 -44.40
C ASP A 39 52.29 46.67 -44.83
N SER A 40 52.98 47.77 -45.12
CA SER A 40 52.36 49.04 -45.52
C SER A 40 51.55 48.98 -46.84
N SER A 41 51.71 47.93 -47.65
CA SER A 41 50.93 47.75 -48.88
C SER A 41 49.53 47.19 -48.61
N THR A 42 49.35 46.51 -47.47
CA THR A 42 48.10 45.81 -47.11
C THR A 42 47.44 46.39 -45.86
N MET A 43 48.18 47.17 -45.05
CA MET A 43 47.72 47.72 -43.79
C MET A 43 48.32 49.10 -43.48
N ALA A 44 47.61 49.89 -42.66
CA ALA A 44 48.10 51.13 -42.08
C ALA A 44 47.60 51.27 -40.63
N VAL A 45 48.49 51.68 -39.72
CA VAL A 45 48.14 51.97 -38.32
C VAL A 45 48.28 53.47 -38.09
N SER A 46 47.21 54.12 -37.62
CA SER A 46 47.19 55.53 -37.27
C SER A 46 46.68 55.73 -35.84
N ARG A 47 47.15 56.79 -35.17
CA ARG A 47 46.68 57.15 -33.82
C ARG A 47 46.18 58.59 -33.82
N SER A 48 45.01 58.80 -33.25
CA SER A 48 44.40 60.12 -33.07
C SER A 48 43.79 60.21 -31.68
N GLY A 49 44.42 61.02 -30.80
CA GLY A 49 44.03 61.09 -29.39
C GLY A 49 44.13 59.74 -28.70
N THR A 50 43.04 59.26 -28.10
CA THR A 50 42.94 57.95 -27.44
C THR A 50 42.47 56.82 -28.37
N VAL A 51 42.36 57.09 -29.67
CA VAL A 51 41.91 56.12 -30.67
C VAL A 51 43.08 55.66 -31.54
N THR A 52 43.29 54.35 -31.61
CA THR A 52 44.18 53.71 -32.58
C THR A 52 43.34 53.09 -33.69
N THR A 53 43.56 53.46 -34.95
CA THR A 53 42.86 52.91 -36.11
C THR A 53 43.81 52.06 -36.96
N VAL A 54 43.44 50.80 -37.15
CA VAL A 54 44.11 49.83 -38.03
C VAL A 54 43.28 49.70 -39.30
N THR A 55 43.73 50.31 -40.39
CA THR A 55 43.07 50.23 -41.70
C THR A 55 43.71 49.13 -42.51
N GLN A 56 42.92 48.16 -42.95
CA GLN A 56 43.36 47.01 -43.73
C GLN A 56 42.72 47.07 -45.13
N SER A 57 43.52 46.85 -46.17
CA SER A 57 43.07 46.82 -47.57
C SER A 57 43.04 45.40 -48.16
N ALA A 58 43.78 44.46 -47.58
CA ALA A 58 43.79 43.05 -47.99
C ALA A 58 42.78 42.20 -47.21
N PRO A 59 42.31 41.05 -47.72
CA PRO A 59 41.42 40.15 -46.97
C PRO A 59 42.04 39.62 -45.67
N ARG A 60 43.37 39.50 -45.59
CA ARG A 60 44.10 39.05 -44.42
C ARG A 60 45.30 39.98 -44.18
N GLY A 61 45.54 40.32 -42.92
CA GLY A 61 46.62 41.22 -42.53
C GLY A 61 47.25 40.78 -41.22
N VAL A 62 48.55 41.04 -41.06
CA VAL A 62 49.32 40.72 -39.85
C VAL A 62 49.97 41.99 -39.32
N VAL A 63 49.86 42.21 -38.01
CA VAL A 63 50.53 43.29 -37.29
C VAL A 63 51.26 42.70 -36.10
N ASP A 64 52.56 42.91 -36.05
CA ASP A 64 53.41 42.62 -34.90
C ASP A 64 53.45 43.85 -33.98
N TRP A 65 53.23 43.64 -32.69
CA TRP A 65 53.16 44.68 -31.67
C TRP A 65 54.23 44.44 -30.60
N ALA A 66 54.90 45.51 -30.16
CA ALA A 66 55.78 45.46 -29.00
C ALA A 66 54.98 45.32 -27.69
N SER A 67 53.80 45.96 -27.63
CA SER A 67 52.77 45.69 -26.62
C SER A 67 51.38 45.97 -27.21
N PHE A 68 50.38 45.23 -26.74
CA PHE A 68 48.98 45.45 -27.13
C PHE A 68 48.17 45.60 -25.85
N ASP A 69 48.16 46.82 -25.34
CA ASP A 69 47.38 47.24 -24.17
C ASP A 69 46.37 48.28 -24.61
N VAL A 70 45.20 48.28 -23.97
CA VAL A 70 44.13 49.25 -24.23
C VAL A 70 43.59 49.72 -22.89
N ALA A 71 43.99 50.91 -22.45
CA ALA A 71 43.52 51.47 -21.19
C ALA A 71 42.02 51.82 -21.25
N ARG A 72 41.37 51.98 -20.09
CA ARG A 72 39.92 52.23 -19.96
C ARG A 72 39.35 53.34 -20.87
N GLN A 73 40.13 54.38 -21.16
CA GLN A 73 39.71 55.54 -21.98
C GLN A 73 40.11 55.43 -23.46
N GLU A 74 40.79 54.34 -23.84
CA GLU A 74 41.31 54.11 -25.18
C GLU A 74 40.38 53.24 -26.01
N SER A 75 40.50 53.37 -27.32
CA SER A 75 39.78 52.56 -28.30
C SER A 75 40.71 52.11 -29.42
N VAL A 76 40.57 50.86 -29.85
CA VAL A 76 41.19 50.33 -31.07
C VAL A 76 40.10 50.05 -32.10
N VAL A 77 40.25 50.57 -33.31
CA VAL A 77 39.29 50.40 -34.40
C VAL A 77 39.95 49.69 -35.57
N PHE A 78 39.47 48.52 -35.95
CA PHE A 78 39.89 47.81 -37.16
C PHE A 78 38.91 48.12 -38.29
N ALA A 79 39.38 48.81 -39.33
CA ALA A 79 38.64 49.08 -40.55
C ALA A 79 39.11 48.10 -41.64
N GLN A 80 38.36 47.02 -41.83
CA GLN A 80 38.70 45.91 -42.71
C GLN A 80 37.84 45.93 -43.99
N PRO A 81 38.25 45.28 -45.10
CA PRO A 81 37.49 45.33 -46.36
C PRO A 81 36.04 44.84 -46.25
N ASP A 82 35.81 43.77 -45.51
CA ASP A 82 34.50 43.16 -45.29
C ASP A 82 34.43 42.39 -43.96
N ALA A 83 33.30 41.76 -43.67
CA ALA A 83 33.08 41.00 -42.44
C ALA A 83 33.86 39.67 -42.37
N GLN A 84 34.36 39.16 -43.50
CA GLN A 84 35.14 37.92 -43.58
C GLN A 84 36.65 38.18 -43.44
N SER A 85 37.05 39.43 -43.64
CA SER A 85 38.43 39.88 -43.53
C SER A 85 38.96 39.71 -42.12
N ALA A 86 40.23 39.34 -42.00
CA ALA A 86 40.86 38.98 -40.72
C ALA A 86 42.16 39.75 -40.48
N THR A 87 42.36 40.20 -39.24
CA THR A 87 43.61 40.83 -38.78
C THR A 87 44.22 40.01 -37.66
N LEU A 88 45.45 39.54 -37.86
CA LEU A 88 46.26 38.85 -36.85
C LEU A 88 47.17 39.85 -36.13
N ASN A 89 46.92 40.07 -34.84
CA ASN A 89 47.73 40.90 -33.96
C ASN A 89 48.62 40.01 -33.09
N ARG A 90 49.92 39.97 -33.38
CA ARG A 90 50.90 39.20 -32.61
C ARG A 90 51.65 40.12 -31.64
N VAL A 91 51.77 39.72 -30.39
CA VAL A 91 52.37 40.55 -29.33
C VAL A 91 53.68 39.96 -28.88
N HIS A 92 54.76 40.72 -29.02
CA HIS A 92 56.13 40.38 -28.64
C HIS A 92 56.55 41.10 -27.37
N SER A 93 55.71 41.03 -26.33
CA SER A 93 55.99 41.64 -25.02
C SER A 93 56.42 40.59 -24.01
N ALA A 94 56.90 41.02 -22.84
CA ALA A 94 57.19 40.13 -21.71
C ALA A 94 56.02 40.00 -20.71
N THR A 95 54.87 40.60 -21.02
CA THR A 95 53.71 40.69 -20.11
C THR A 95 52.42 40.35 -20.84
N ALA A 96 51.37 40.01 -20.09
CA ALA A 96 50.05 39.83 -20.67
C ALA A 96 49.51 41.12 -21.31
N SER A 97 48.69 40.99 -22.34
CA SER A 97 47.94 42.11 -22.92
C SER A 97 46.83 42.53 -21.97
N ALA A 98 46.87 43.77 -21.48
CA ALA A 98 45.86 44.34 -20.60
C ALA A 98 44.87 45.20 -21.40
N ILE A 99 43.67 44.66 -21.66
CA ILE A 99 42.62 45.31 -22.44
C ILE A 99 41.49 45.70 -21.49
N ASP A 100 41.43 46.96 -21.06
CA ASP A 100 40.38 47.51 -20.18
C ASP A 100 39.52 48.58 -20.91
N GLY A 101 39.89 48.97 -22.14
CA GLY A 101 39.16 49.90 -23.01
C GLY A 101 38.33 49.24 -24.12
N ALA A 102 38.12 49.93 -25.23
CA ALA A 102 37.25 49.47 -26.32
C ALA A 102 38.02 48.90 -27.51
N ILE A 103 37.49 47.85 -28.14
CA ILE A 103 37.94 47.35 -29.45
C ILE A 103 36.73 47.18 -30.36
N SER A 104 36.77 47.75 -31.56
CA SER A 104 35.70 47.59 -32.56
C SER A 104 36.24 47.17 -33.92
N ALA A 105 35.54 46.28 -34.61
CA ALA A 105 35.91 45.83 -35.96
C ALA A 105 34.68 45.43 -36.78
N ASN A 106 34.71 45.67 -38.09
CA ASN A 106 33.66 45.13 -38.98
C ASN A 106 33.88 43.66 -39.35
N GLY A 107 35.13 43.16 -39.30
CA GLY A 107 35.49 41.77 -39.57
C GLY A 107 36.13 41.08 -38.36
N ARG A 108 37.07 40.17 -38.63
CA ARG A 108 37.64 39.26 -37.63
C ARG A 108 38.92 39.83 -37.02
N VAL A 109 39.04 39.76 -35.70
CA VAL A 109 40.23 40.18 -34.95
C VAL A 109 40.83 38.97 -34.24
N ILE A 110 42.11 38.72 -34.48
CA ILE A 110 42.90 37.70 -33.77
C ILE A 110 43.95 38.42 -32.91
N ILE A 111 44.02 38.09 -31.62
CA ILE A 111 45.01 38.61 -30.67
C ILE A 111 45.81 37.43 -30.12
N GLN A 112 47.11 37.43 -30.37
CA GLN A 112 48.03 36.38 -29.90
C GLN A 112 49.09 36.99 -28.99
N ASN A 113 49.14 36.54 -27.73
CA ASN A 113 50.18 36.90 -26.77
C ASN A 113 50.54 35.70 -25.89
N GLY A 114 51.76 35.18 -26.03
CA GLY A 114 52.25 34.02 -25.29
C GLY A 114 52.30 34.19 -23.76
N ASN A 115 52.21 35.42 -23.26
CA ASN A 115 52.21 35.72 -21.83
C ASN A 115 50.80 35.94 -21.24
N GLY A 116 49.75 35.92 -22.07
CA GLY A 116 48.37 36.09 -21.63
C GLY A 116 47.62 37.21 -22.34
N VAL A 117 46.28 37.11 -22.34
CA VAL A 117 45.37 38.14 -22.85
C VAL A 117 44.26 38.35 -21.81
N VAL A 118 44.20 39.54 -21.21
CA VAL A 118 43.26 39.85 -20.13
C VAL A 118 42.34 40.99 -20.56
N PHE A 119 41.06 40.68 -20.74
CA PHE A 119 40.00 41.68 -20.88
C PHE A 119 39.50 42.06 -19.48
N GLY A 120 39.86 43.25 -19.02
CA GLY A 120 39.46 43.78 -17.72
C GLY A 120 37.97 44.08 -17.63
N SER A 121 37.48 44.41 -16.44
CA SER A 121 36.05 44.58 -16.18
C SER A 121 35.39 45.73 -16.96
N ASN A 122 36.17 46.67 -17.49
CA ASN A 122 35.66 47.79 -18.28
C ASN A 122 35.76 47.53 -19.79
N ALA A 123 36.37 46.43 -20.21
CA ALA A 123 36.59 46.11 -21.61
C ALA A 123 35.28 46.01 -22.39
N ARG A 124 35.26 46.56 -23.60
CA ARG A 124 34.14 46.46 -24.54
C ARG A 124 34.64 46.09 -25.92
N ILE A 125 34.36 44.86 -26.32
CA ILE A 125 34.77 44.31 -27.61
C ILE A 125 33.52 44.13 -28.47
N ASP A 126 33.46 44.84 -29.60
CA ASP A 126 32.35 44.79 -30.58
C ASP A 126 32.93 44.51 -31.97
N VAL A 127 33.02 43.25 -32.38
CA VAL A 127 33.75 42.82 -33.60
C VAL A 127 32.91 41.88 -34.49
N GLY A 128 33.35 41.59 -35.72
CA GLY A 128 32.72 40.56 -36.55
C GLY A 128 32.92 39.16 -35.97
N SER A 129 34.17 38.82 -35.64
CA SER A 129 34.55 37.64 -34.84
C SER A 129 35.82 37.91 -34.05
N LEU A 130 36.04 37.16 -32.96
CA LEU A 130 37.21 37.29 -32.10
C LEU A 130 37.93 35.95 -31.91
N VAL A 131 39.26 35.95 -32.04
CA VAL A 131 40.12 34.91 -31.50
C VAL A 131 41.12 35.56 -30.55
N ALA A 132 41.20 35.11 -29.31
CA ALA A 132 42.25 35.51 -28.37
C ALA A 132 42.99 34.26 -27.91
N THR A 133 44.32 34.26 -28.05
CA THR A 133 45.12 33.05 -27.82
C THR A 133 46.45 33.32 -27.13
N THR A 134 46.86 32.42 -26.24
CA THR A 134 48.27 32.34 -25.77
C THR A 134 49.13 31.42 -26.62
N LEU A 135 48.51 30.56 -27.44
CA LEU A 135 49.19 29.66 -28.36
C LEU A 135 49.78 30.46 -29.53
N ASN A 136 50.91 30.00 -30.06
CA ASN A 136 51.53 30.60 -31.23
C ASN A 136 50.72 30.30 -32.49
N VAL A 137 50.48 31.33 -33.32
CA VAL A 137 49.76 31.20 -34.60
C VAL A 137 50.77 31.01 -35.72
N ASP A 138 50.58 29.97 -36.54
CA ASP A 138 51.32 29.82 -37.79
C ASP A 138 50.86 30.87 -38.82
N GLU A 139 51.72 31.87 -39.05
CA GLU A 139 51.44 32.99 -39.95
C GLU A 139 51.22 32.53 -41.39
N ARG A 140 52.00 31.54 -41.84
CA ARG A 140 51.95 31.03 -43.21
C ARG A 140 50.57 30.46 -43.53
N SER A 141 50.08 29.55 -42.70
CA SER A 141 48.76 28.93 -42.83
C SER A 141 47.64 29.97 -42.82
N PHE A 142 47.76 30.97 -41.94
CA PHE A 142 46.81 32.08 -41.85
C PHE A 142 46.78 32.90 -43.15
N LEU A 143 47.92 33.35 -43.65
CA LEU A 143 47.98 34.16 -44.87
C LEU A 143 47.52 33.37 -46.10
N ASP A 144 47.96 32.11 -46.25
CA ASP A 144 47.70 31.28 -47.44
C ASP A 144 46.22 30.83 -47.49
N SER A 145 45.71 30.27 -46.40
CA SER A 145 44.40 29.60 -46.38
C SER A 145 43.37 30.23 -45.44
N GLY A 146 43.79 31.08 -44.51
CA GLY A 146 42.94 31.63 -43.45
C GLY A 146 42.77 30.67 -42.27
N ARG A 147 43.21 29.41 -42.40
CA ARG A 147 43.24 28.43 -41.33
C ARG A 147 44.19 28.87 -40.22
N LEU A 148 43.77 28.74 -38.96
CA LEU A 148 44.63 28.99 -37.82
C LEU A 148 45.18 27.66 -37.30
N VAL A 149 46.48 27.45 -37.44
CA VAL A 149 47.21 26.35 -36.80
C VAL A 149 47.92 26.93 -35.59
N LEU A 150 47.56 26.47 -34.41
CA LEU A 150 47.98 27.00 -33.11
C LEU A 150 48.84 25.98 -32.38
N THR A 151 50.03 26.36 -31.90
CA THR A 151 50.97 25.42 -31.26
C THR A 151 51.72 26.05 -30.07
N GLY A 152 52.17 25.19 -29.16
CA GLY A 152 52.93 25.55 -27.96
C GLY A 152 52.05 26.14 -26.85
N SER A 153 52.46 26.01 -25.59
CA SER A 153 51.63 26.37 -24.44
C SER A 153 51.69 27.83 -23.99
N GLY A 154 52.47 28.70 -24.64
CA GLY A 154 52.86 29.98 -24.03
C GLY A 154 53.61 29.76 -22.70
N ASP A 155 53.72 30.80 -21.87
CA ASP A 155 54.17 30.65 -20.48
C ASP A 155 53.19 29.74 -19.71
N SER A 156 53.69 28.86 -18.83
CA SER A 156 52.84 27.94 -18.05
C SER A 156 51.88 28.66 -17.09
N SER A 157 52.09 29.96 -16.86
CA SER A 157 51.20 30.86 -16.11
C SER A 157 50.26 31.69 -17.00
N ALA A 158 50.41 31.65 -18.33
CA ALA A 158 49.63 32.47 -19.24
C ALA A 158 48.16 32.04 -19.30
N GLN A 159 47.26 33.02 -19.24
CA GLN A 159 45.81 32.81 -19.29
C GLN A 159 45.16 33.75 -20.31
N VAL A 160 44.12 33.26 -21.00
CA VAL A 160 43.13 34.13 -21.64
C VAL A 160 41.96 34.33 -20.69
N ARG A 161 41.76 35.55 -20.20
CA ARG A 161 40.73 35.87 -19.22
C ARG A 161 39.81 36.98 -19.72
N ASN A 162 38.51 36.76 -19.68
CA ASN A 162 37.50 37.79 -19.91
C ASN A 162 36.75 38.13 -18.62
N SER A 163 36.87 39.37 -18.16
CA SER A 163 36.03 39.96 -17.10
C SER A 163 35.16 41.11 -17.62
N GLY A 164 35.28 41.48 -18.89
CA GLY A 164 34.54 42.56 -19.54
C GLY A 164 33.40 42.05 -20.42
N ARG A 165 33.05 42.81 -21.45
CA ARG A 165 32.02 42.44 -22.43
C ARG A 165 32.63 42.18 -23.79
N ILE A 166 32.39 40.99 -24.32
CA ILE A 166 32.69 40.60 -25.70
C ILE A 166 31.36 40.39 -26.44
N LYS A 167 31.16 41.10 -27.53
CA LYS A 167 30.02 40.94 -28.43
C LYS A 167 30.54 40.79 -29.85
N VAL A 168 29.99 39.82 -30.56
CA VAL A 168 30.24 39.61 -31.98
C VAL A 168 28.99 39.85 -32.83
N ALA A 169 29.16 39.97 -34.14
CA ALA A 169 28.05 40.05 -35.09
C ALA A 169 27.20 38.76 -35.07
N ASP A 170 25.95 38.84 -35.53
CA ASP A 170 25.09 37.66 -35.68
C ASP A 170 25.75 36.65 -36.65
N GLY A 171 25.85 35.38 -36.26
CA GLY A 171 26.60 34.36 -36.99
C GLY A 171 28.13 34.45 -36.87
N GLY A 172 28.64 35.43 -36.12
CA GLY A 172 30.07 35.56 -35.77
C GLY A 172 30.49 34.53 -34.72
N PHE A 173 31.79 34.51 -34.40
CA PHE A 173 32.31 33.55 -33.41
C PHE A 173 33.32 34.18 -32.44
N VAL A 174 33.46 33.57 -31.28
CA VAL A 174 34.46 33.88 -30.26
C VAL A 174 35.25 32.62 -29.93
N ALA A 175 36.57 32.65 -30.05
CA ALA A 175 37.45 31.57 -29.59
C ALA A 175 38.49 32.12 -28.60
N LEU A 176 38.41 31.72 -27.34
CA LEU A 176 39.42 32.01 -26.32
C LEU A 176 40.23 30.74 -26.07
N LEU A 177 41.53 30.77 -26.37
CA LEU A 177 42.37 29.57 -26.44
C LEU A 177 43.69 29.73 -25.68
N GLY A 178 44.15 28.72 -24.96
CA GLY A 178 45.44 28.80 -24.29
C GLY A 178 45.74 27.62 -23.37
N GLY A 179 46.76 27.75 -22.52
CA GLY A 179 47.02 26.78 -21.45
C GLY A 179 45.94 26.82 -20.35
N SER A 180 45.36 28.00 -20.09
CA SER A 180 44.17 28.20 -19.27
C SER A 180 43.30 29.32 -19.83
N VAL A 181 41.98 29.17 -19.68
CA VAL A 181 40.97 30.11 -20.17
C VAL A 181 39.92 30.35 -19.08
N ALA A 182 39.54 31.61 -18.87
CA ALA A 182 38.49 31.97 -17.91
C ALA A 182 37.55 33.04 -18.46
N ASN A 183 36.24 32.86 -18.24
CA ASN A 183 35.23 33.88 -18.44
C ASN A 183 34.51 34.19 -17.12
N ASP A 184 34.72 35.40 -16.61
CA ASP A 184 33.98 36.00 -15.49
C ASP A 184 33.05 37.14 -15.97
N GLY A 185 33.15 37.52 -17.25
CA GLY A 185 32.39 38.59 -17.87
C GLY A 185 31.22 38.09 -18.73
N LEU A 186 30.87 38.88 -19.75
CA LEU A 186 29.81 38.56 -20.73
C LEU A 186 30.41 38.28 -22.10
N ILE A 187 30.03 37.17 -22.72
CA ILE A 187 30.29 36.85 -24.13
C ILE A 187 28.95 36.70 -24.85
N GLN A 188 28.74 37.42 -25.96
CA GLN A 188 27.49 37.42 -26.72
C GLN A 188 27.74 37.17 -28.23
N ALA A 189 27.24 36.04 -28.75
CA ALA A 189 27.45 35.56 -30.12
C ALA A 189 26.16 34.94 -30.71
N ARG A 190 25.12 35.77 -30.92
CA ARG A 190 23.82 35.32 -31.41
C ARG A 190 23.94 34.62 -32.78
N LEU A 191 23.25 33.48 -32.96
CA LEU A 191 23.33 32.60 -34.14
C LEU A 191 24.76 32.13 -34.47
N GLY A 192 25.70 32.35 -33.55
CA GLY A 192 27.13 32.19 -33.75
C GLY A 192 27.71 31.06 -32.92
N SER A 193 29.02 31.08 -32.71
CA SER A 193 29.68 30.09 -31.85
C SER A 193 30.63 30.70 -30.82
N VAL A 194 30.69 30.08 -29.64
CA VAL A 194 31.67 30.44 -28.60
C VAL A 194 32.47 29.20 -28.21
N THR A 195 33.79 29.28 -28.30
CA THR A 195 34.71 28.25 -27.85
C THR A 195 35.62 28.78 -26.75
N LEU A 196 35.66 28.11 -25.61
CA LEU A 196 36.69 28.24 -24.58
C LEU A 196 37.52 26.95 -24.59
N GLY A 197 38.78 27.03 -25.02
CA GLY A 197 39.62 25.86 -25.26
C GLY A 197 40.93 25.89 -24.50
N ALA A 198 41.21 24.86 -23.71
CA ALA A 198 42.50 24.69 -23.03
C ALA A 198 43.30 23.49 -23.57
N GLY A 199 44.51 23.75 -24.04
CA GLY A 199 45.41 22.75 -24.64
C GLY A 199 46.74 23.35 -25.06
N SER A 200 47.66 22.52 -25.54
CA SER A 200 48.98 22.98 -26.04
C SER A 200 49.06 23.11 -27.56
N ALA A 201 48.01 22.69 -28.28
CA ALA A 201 47.85 22.93 -29.70
C ALA A 201 46.36 22.94 -30.07
N ALA A 202 46.01 23.71 -31.10
CA ALA A 202 44.66 23.78 -31.61
C ALA A 202 44.62 24.08 -33.11
N THR A 203 43.58 23.66 -33.80
CA THR A 203 43.32 24.12 -35.17
C THR A 203 41.94 24.74 -35.25
N ILE A 204 41.86 25.93 -35.86
CA ILE A 204 40.60 26.56 -36.20
C ILE A 204 40.47 26.57 -37.72
N ASP A 205 39.42 25.92 -38.21
CA ASP A 205 39.01 26.02 -39.60
C ASP A 205 37.76 26.90 -39.72
N PHE A 206 37.73 27.71 -40.77
CA PHE A 206 36.63 28.59 -41.11
C PHE A 206 35.99 28.05 -42.38
N THR A 207 35.15 27.03 -42.27
CA THR A 207 34.45 26.51 -43.43
C THR A 207 33.47 27.57 -43.94
N GLY A 208 33.35 27.68 -45.27
CA GLY A 208 32.50 28.68 -45.93
C GLY A 208 31.00 28.50 -45.70
N ASP A 209 30.60 27.52 -44.90
CA ASP A 209 29.23 27.22 -44.46
C ASP A 209 28.88 27.85 -43.09
N GLY A 210 29.80 28.59 -42.47
CA GLY A 210 29.56 29.29 -41.21
C GLY A 210 29.84 28.46 -39.95
N MET A 211 30.37 27.23 -40.09
CA MET A 211 30.73 26.40 -38.95
C MET A 211 32.21 26.61 -38.59
N VAL A 212 32.51 26.96 -37.33
CA VAL A 212 33.88 27.05 -36.82
C VAL A 212 34.19 25.79 -36.04
N GLN A 213 35.11 24.96 -36.55
CA GLN A 213 35.61 23.80 -35.83
C GLN A 213 36.92 24.16 -35.14
N VAL A 214 36.92 24.09 -33.81
CA VAL A 214 38.12 24.19 -32.99
C VAL A 214 38.44 22.78 -32.47
N ALA A 215 39.58 22.23 -32.89
CA ALA A 215 40.09 20.96 -32.37
C ALA A 215 41.28 21.24 -31.45
N ILE A 216 41.22 20.78 -30.19
CA ILE A 216 42.35 20.81 -29.27
C ILE A 216 43.15 19.52 -29.44
N THR A 217 44.40 19.59 -29.88
CA THR A 217 45.14 18.42 -30.37
C THR A 217 46.19 17.87 -29.42
N ASP A 218 46.66 18.65 -28.43
CA ASP A 218 47.68 18.21 -27.48
C ASP A 218 47.31 18.58 -26.03
N PRO A 219 47.59 17.70 -25.03
CA PRO A 219 47.23 17.93 -23.64
C PRO A 219 48.07 19.02 -22.96
N VAL A 220 47.51 19.63 -21.92
CA VAL A 220 48.26 20.48 -20.97
C VAL A 220 48.98 19.59 -19.95
N THR A 221 50.28 19.83 -19.76
CA THR A 221 51.12 19.08 -18.80
C THR A 221 51.34 19.81 -17.46
N HIS A 222 51.08 21.12 -17.40
CA HIS A 222 51.18 21.95 -16.19
C HIS A 222 50.06 22.99 -16.13
N LYS A 223 49.43 23.14 -14.95
CA LYS A 223 48.37 24.12 -14.68
C LYS A 223 48.98 25.45 -14.23
N ALA A 224 48.43 26.59 -14.67
CA ALA A 224 48.78 27.89 -14.13
C ALA A 224 48.46 27.96 -12.62
N THR A 225 49.39 28.49 -11.81
CA THR A 225 49.34 28.44 -10.33
C THR A 225 48.12 29.15 -9.73
N GLU A 226 47.53 30.11 -10.46
CA GLU A 226 46.35 30.88 -10.05
C GLU A 226 45.02 30.33 -10.61
N ALA A 227 45.05 29.36 -11.53
CA ALA A 227 43.85 28.84 -12.17
C ALA A 227 43.18 27.75 -11.33
N GLY A 228 41.88 27.90 -11.04
CA GLY A 228 41.06 26.89 -10.36
C GLY A 228 40.71 25.69 -11.24
N ALA A 229 40.57 25.89 -12.55
CA ALA A 229 40.36 24.88 -13.60
C ALA A 229 41.09 25.32 -14.88
N LEU A 230 41.28 24.42 -15.86
CA LEU A 230 41.88 24.81 -17.15
C LEU A 230 40.94 25.70 -17.96
N VAL A 231 39.66 25.34 -18.03
CA VAL A 231 38.58 26.19 -18.55
C VAL A 231 37.62 26.50 -17.40
N ALA A 232 37.39 27.78 -17.14
CA ALA A 232 36.44 28.24 -16.13
C ALA A 232 35.42 29.21 -16.73
N ASN A 233 34.14 29.05 -16.38
CA ASN A 233 33.10 30.04 -16.65
C ASN A 233 32.32 30.34 -15.36
N SER A 234 32.51 31.53 -14.81
CA SER A 234 31.71 32.08 -13.71
C SER A 234 30.78 33.21 -14.19
N GLY A 235 31.02 33.75 -15.38
CA GLY A 235 30.23 34.77 -16.04
C GLY A 235 29.09 34.21 -16.90
N ILE A 236 28.72 34.96 -17.94
CA ILE A 236 27.63 34.63 -18.88
C ILE A 236 28.21 34.44 -20.27
N ILE A 237 27.85 33.33 -20.92
CA ILE A 237 28.06 33.08 -22.34
C ILE A 237 26.69 32.94 -22.98
N SER A 238 26.38 33.73 -24.00
CA SER A 238 25.10 33.70 -24.70
C SER A 238 25.30 33.60 -26.22
N ALA A 239 24.80 32.51 -26.80
CA ALA A 239 24.90 32.17 -28.22
C ALA A 239 23.58 31.59 -28.75
N ASP A 240 22.45 32.26 -28.44
CA ASP A 240 21.11 31.81 -28.87
C ASP A 240 21.04 31.50 -30.38
N GLY A 241 20.48 30.34 -30.71
CA GLY A 241 20.40 29.75 -32.05
C GLY A 241 21.75 29.28 -32.61
N GLY A 242 22.77 29.20 -31.76
CA GLY A 242 24.15 28.85 -32.09
C GLY A 242 24.73 27.75 -31.18
N SER A 243 26.05 27.75 -31.00
CA SER A 243 26.78 26.69 -30.29
C SER A 243 27.79 27.21 -29.26
N VAL A 244 27.89 26.58 -28.10
CA VAL A 244 28.92 26.84 -27.10
C VAL A 244 29.73 25.57 -26.81
N VAL A 245 31.05 25.67 -26.92
CA VAL A 245 31.99 24.57 -26.65
C VAL A 245 32.99 25.00 -25.58
N LEU A 246 32.99 24.31 -24.44
CA LEU A 246 34.03 24.39 -23.43
C LEU A 246 34.84 23.10 -23.54
N THR A 247 36.12 23.18 -23.86
CA THR A 247 36.95 21.99 -24.06
C THR A 247 38.31 22.12 -23.42
N ALA A 248 38.76 21.04 -22.77
CA ALA A 248 40.06 20.96 -22.14
C ALA A 248 40.65 19.57 -22.36
N ARG A 249 41.95 19.50 -22.63
CA ARG A 249 42.68 18.23 -22.74
C ARG A 249 43.82 18.18 -21.74
N THR A 250 43.84 17.15 -20.89
CA THR A 250 44.86 16.96 -19.83
C THR A 250 45.66 15.68 -20.07
N ALA A 251 46.91 15.67 -19.62
CA ALA A 251 47.69 14.44 -19.58
C ALA A 251 47.08 13.47 -18.56
N ARG A 252 47.04 12.17 -18.87
CA ARG A 252 46.36 11.13 -18.05
C ARG A 252 46.81 11.08 -16.59
N ASP A 253 48.05 11.48 -16.29
CA ASP A 253 48.62 11.45 -14.92
C ASP A 253 48.31 12.71 -14.10
N VAL A 254 47.64 13.70 -14.69
CA VAL A 254 47.25 14.95 -14.04
C VAL A 254 45.75 14.88 -13.78
N MET A 255 45.34 14.30 -12.64
CA MET A 255 43.93 14.32 -12.17
C MET A 255 43.53 15.75 -11.78
N ALA A 256 43.31 16.61 -12.77
CA ALA A 256 42.94 18.00 -12.60
C ALA A 256 41.47 18.24 -12.93
N LEU A 257 40.87 19.16 -12.18
CA LEU A 257 39.66 19.84 -12.58
C LEU A 257 39.92 20.59 -13.90
N ALA A 258 39.41 20.05 -15.00
CA ALA A 258 39.67 20.53 -16.35
C ALA A 258 38.66 21.62 -16.74
N ILE A 259 37.37 21.37 -16.51
CA ILE A 259 36.30 22.34 -16.76
C ILE A 259 35.55 22.62 -15.46
N ASN A 260 35.41 23.90 -15.11
CA ASN A 260 34.56 24.35 -14.02
C ASN A 260 33.54 25.38 -14.52
N LEU A 261 32.27 25.02 -14.49
CA LEU A 261 31.17 25.94 -14.76
C LEU A 261 30.51 26.30 -13.44
N ASP A 262 30.49 27.59 -13.08
CA ASP A 262 29.74 28.13 -11.92
C ASP A 262 28.97 29.42 -12.31
N GLY A 263 28.71 29.57 -13.61
CA GLY A 263 27.98 30.68 -14.23
C GLY A 263 26.92 30.21 -15.21
N VAL A 264 26.60 31.04 -16.20
CA VAL A 264 25.52 30.80 -17.18
C VAL A 264 26.10 30.52 -18.57
N VAL A 265 25.54 29.51 -19.24
CA VAL A 265 25.73 29.22 -20.67
C VAL A 265 24.37 29.13 -21.33
N GLU A 266 24.06 30.07 -22.21
CA GLU A 266 22.82 30.16 -22.98
C GLU A 266 23.10 29.86 -24.45
N ALA A 267 22.42 28.88 -25.01
CA ALA A 267 22.38 28.57 -26.43
C ALA A 267 20.97 28.08 -26.77
N ARG A 268 19.94 28.92 -26.59
CA ARG A 268 18.54 28.52 -26.81
C ARG A 268 18.26 28.26 -28.29
N SER A 269 17.44 27.28 -28.62
CA SER A 269 17.00 27.04 -29.99
C SER A 269 16.05 28.15 -30.47
N ILE A 270 16.26 28.66 -31.69
CA ILE A 270 15.40 29.69 -32.30
C ILE A 270 14.93 29.20 -33.67
N GLY A 271 13.61 29.07 -33.84
CA GLY A 271 13.03 28.60 -35.10
C GLY A 271 13.53 27.18 -35.44
N THR A 272 14.26 27.05 -36.56
CA THR A 272 14.87 25.77 -36.98
C THR A 272 16.33 25.62 -36.55
N SER A 273 16.93 26.65 -35.96
CA SER A 273 18.32 26.61 -35.51
C SER A 273 18.39 26.03 -34.11
N ALA A 274 18.82 24.77 -34.02
CA ALA A 274 18.98 24.08 -32.75
C ALA A 274 20.18 24.62 -31.97
N GLY A 275 19.94 24.95 -30.70
CA GLY A 275 20.98 25.30 -29.75
C GLY A 275 21.86 24.12 -29.38
N LYS A 276 23.17 24.34 -29.23
CA LYS A 276 24.12 23.29 -28.80
C LYS A 276 25.07 23.77 -27.72
N VAL A 277 25.26 22.96 -26.69
CA VAL A 277 26.27 23.16 -25.64
C VAL A 277 27.10 21.88 -25.49
N SER A 278 28.43 22.00 -25.44
CA SER A 278 29.34 20.86 -25.27
C SER A 278 30.45 21.20 -24.28
N LEU A 279 30.55 20.42 -23.21
CA LEU A 279 31.63 20.49 -22.21
C LEU A 279 32.45 19.20 -22.33
N LEU A 280 33.68 19.29 -22.84
CA LEU A 280 34.49 18.13 -23.23
C LEU A 280 35.86 18.17 -22.55
N ALA A 281 36.07 17.36 -21.52
CA ALA A 281 37.31 17.29 -20.74
C ALA A 281 38.06 15.96 -20.98
N GLU A 282 38.85 15.87 -22.05
CA GLU A 282 39.62 14.64 -22.34
C GLU A 282 40.74 14.45 -21.31
N GLY A 283 40.63 13.41 -20.48
CA GLY A 283 41.60 13.06 -19.44
C GLY A 283 41.46 13.79 -18.11
N GLY A 284 40.37 14.57 -17.91
CA GLY A 284 40.19 15.42 -16.72
C GLY A 284 38.73 15.53 -16.27
N GLN A 285 38.49 16.24 -15.16
CA GLN A 285 37.15 16.32 -14.55
C GLN A 285 36.33 17.52 -15.07
N VAL A 286 35.01 17.34 -15.17
CA VAL A 286 34.03 18.42 -15.36
C VAL A 286 33.23 18.63 -14.08
N GLN A 287 33.21 19.87 -13.57
CA GLN A 287 32.39 20.28 -12.45
C GLN A 287 31.35 21.33 -12.88
N LEU A 288 30.08 21.06 -12.57
CA LEU A 288 29.02 22.05 -12.55
C LEU A 288 28.73 22.39 -11.08
N GLY A 289 29.06 23.60 -10.66
CA GLY A 289 28.76 24.16 -9.34
C GLY A 289 27.25 24.37 -9.09
N ALA A 290 26.91 24.85 -7.89
CA ALA A 290 25.52 25.04 -7.50
C ALA A 290 24.87 26.23 -8.23
N ALA A 291 25.64 27.18 -8.75
CA ALA A 291 25.14 28.31 -9.52
C ALA A 291 25.06 28.02 -11.04
N SER A 292 25.57 26.88 -11.51
CA SER A 292 25.64 26.57 -12.94
C SER A 292 24.27 26.53 -13.59
N ARG A 293 24.11 27.26 -14.69
CA ARG A 293 22.93 27.21 -15.55
C ARG A 293 23.39 26.96 -16.99
N ILE A 294 22.93 25.87 -17.58
CA ILE A 294 23.03 25.61 -19.01
C ILE A 294 21.62 25.68 -19.57
N ASP A 295 21.36 26.60 -20.50
CA ASP A 295 20.07 26.80 -21.13
C ASP A 295 20.20 26.61 -22.64
N ALA A 296 19.76 25.45 -23.12
CA ALA A 296 19.57 25.09 -24.52
C ALA A 296 18.08 24.93 -24.84
N SER A 297 17.19 25.62 -24.14
CA SER A 297 15.74 25.50 -24.33
C SER A 297 15.27 25.98 -25.70
N GLY A 298 14.13 25.47 -26.15
CA GLY A 298 13.46 25.88 -27.39
C GLY A 298 12.39 26.93 -27.14
N ILE A 299 12.57 28.12 -27.72
CA ILE A 299 11.65 29.26 -27.57
C ILE A 299 10.87 29.56 -28.86
N GLY A 300 9.66 30.09 -28.74
CA GLY A 300 8.83 30.49 -29.89
C GLY A 300 8.34 29.30 -30.72
N GLY A 301 7.99 28.19 -30.06
CA GLY A 301 7.57 26.93 -30.68
C GLY A 301 8.71 26.02 -31.17
N ALA A 302 9.97 26.39 -30.93
CA ALA A 302 11.13 25.55 -31.27
C ALA A 302 11.27 24.35 -30.32
N SER A 303 11.85 23.25 -30.81
CA SER A 303 12.25 22.14 -29.96
C SER A 303 13.48 22.50 -29.12
N GLY A 304 13.65 21.81 -27.99
CA GLY A 304 14.85 21.92 -27.16
C GLY A 304 16.12 21.53 -27.92
N GLY A 305 17.24 22.13 -27.51
CA GLY A 305 18.57 21.94 -28.09
C GLY A 305 19.30 20.71 -27.55
N GLN A 306 20.62 20.70 -27.71
CA GLN A 306 21.49 19.58 -27.30
C GLN A 306 22.52 20.04 -26.28
N VAL A 307 22.69 19.27 -25.21
CA VAL A 307 23.75 19.44 -24.22
C VAL A 307 24.54 18.14 -24.11
N ALA A 308 25.86 18.20 -24.24
CA ALA A 308 26.76 17.06 -24.02
C ALA A 308 27.86 17.43 -23.03
N ILE A 309 28.07 16.60 -22.01
CA ILE A 309 29.05 16.82 -20.94
C ILE A 309 29.86 15.55 -20.75
N THR A 310 31.17 15.60 -20.98
CA THR A 310 32.06 14.44 -20.83
C THR A 310 33.39 14.81 -20.21
N GLY A 311 33.99 13.84 -19.55
CA GLY A 311 35.36 13.87 -19.06
C GLY A 311 35.64 12.61 -18.26
N THR A 312 36.83 12.46 -17.68
CA THR A 312 37.15 11.29 -16.85
C THR A 312 36.17 11.14 -15.67
N SER A 313 35.75 12.25 -15.06
CA SER A 313 34.63 12.28 -14.13
C SER A 313 33.75 13.51 -14.36
N VAL A 314 32.44 13.39 -14.16
CA VAL A 314 31.47 14.49 -14.31
C VAL A 314 30.65 14.66 -13.04
N ASN A 315 30.67 15.86 -12.46
CA ASN A 315 30.01 16.18 -11.19
C ASN A 315 29.01 17.33 -11.36
N LEU A 316 27.73 17.06 -11.10
CA LEU A 316 26.64 18.06 -11.06
C LEU A 316 26.23 18.29 -9.61
N ALA A 317 26.50 19.49 -9.09
CA ALA A 317 26.08 19.87 -7.73
C ALA A 317 24.56 20.05 -7.63
N GLY A 318 24.00 19.95 -6.42
CA GLY A 318 22.55 20.02 -6.18
C GLY A 318 21.85 21.32 -6.59
N GLY A 319 22.61 22.38 -6.90
CA GLY A 319 22.06 23.62 -7.46
C GLY A 319 22.14 23.72 -8.98
N ALA A 320 22.86 22.82 -9.66
CA ALA A 320 23.06 22.85 -11.09
C ALA A 320 21.73 22.68 -11.84
N ARG A 321 21.55 23.42 -12.94
CA ARG A 321 20.39 23.30 -13.83
C ARG A 321 20.88 23.16 -15.27
N ILE A 322 20.36 22.15 -15.96
CA ILE A 322 20.54 21.96 -17.39
C ILE A 322 19.13 21.92 -17.99
N ASP A 323 18.84 22.89 -18.83
CA ASP A 323 17.53 23.07 -19.44
C ASP A 323 17.65 22.92 -20.96
N ALA A 324 16.98 21.92 -21.50
CA ALA A 324 16.76 21.71 -22.92
C ALA A 324 15.26 21.40 -23.15
N HIS A 325 14.37 22.03 -22.38
CA HIS A 325 12.93 21.95 -22.63
C HIS A 325 12.58 22.56 -23.99
N GLY A 326 11.45 22.21 -24.57
CA GLY A 326 10.98 22.81 -25.83
C GLY A 326 9.51 23.19 -25.82
N GLU A 327 9.19 24.38 -26.33
CA GLU A 327 7.81 24.72 -26.71
C GLU A 327 7.32 23.87 -27.90
N GLY A 328 8.26 23.30 -28.68
CA GLY A 328 8.06 22.16 -29.59
C GLY A 328 8.25 20.82 -28.87
N ALA A 329 9.16 19.97 -29.33
CA ALA A 329 9.56 18.76 -28.60
C ALA A 329 10.73 19.05 -27.63
N GLY A 330 10.90 18.24 -26.60
CA GLY A 330 12.06 18.30 -25.71
C GLY A 330 13.37 17.99 -26.43
N GLY A 331 14.48 18.53 -25.90
CA GLY A 331 15.83 18.37 -26.44
C GLY A 331 16.56 17.12 -25.94
N THR A 332 17.89 17.15 -26.00
CA THR A 332 18.77 16.05 -25.56
C THR A 332 19.82 16.53 -24.56
N ILE A 333 19.97 15.82 -23.45
CA ILE A 333 21.06 16.00 -22.50
C ILE A 333 21.84 14.69 -22.35
N LEU A 334 23.14 14.71 -22.61
CA LEU A 334 24.06 13.58 -22.46
C LEU A 334 25.11 13.94 -21.41
N VAL A 335 25.19 13.17 -20.33
CA VAL A 335 26.13 13.36 -19.22
C VAL A 335 26.94 12.09 -19.04
N GLY A 336 28.25 12.23 -19.22
CA GLY A 336 29.22 11.14 -19.09
C GLY A 336 29.26 10.18 -20.26
N GLY A 337 28.16 9.92 -20.99
CA GLY A 337 28.20 9.04 -22.15
C GLY A 337 26.96 9.11 -23.02
N ASP A 338 27.00 8.36 -24.11
CA ASP A 338 25.88 8.15 -25.03
C ASP A 338 24.99 7.00 -24.51
N TYR A 339 23.83 6.83 -25.14
CA TYR A 339 22.81 5.85 -24.72
C TYR A 339 23.38 4.42 -24.67
N ARG A 340 23.22 3.75 -23.53
CA ARG A 340 23.77 2.42 -23.22
C ARG A 340 25.29 2.29 -23.42
N GLY A 341 26.02 3.39 -23.24
CA GLY A 341 27.46 3.43 -23.50
C GLY A 341 27.83 3.06 -24.95
N GLN A 342 26.92 3.26 -25.90
CA GLN A 342 27.18 3.07 -27.33
C GLN A 342 27.55 4.40 -27.97
N GLY A 343 27.91 4.44 -29.26
CA GLY A 343 28.08 5.72 -29.96
C GLY A 343 29.51 6.26 -29.96
N THR A 344 29.66 7.58 -30.01
CA THR A 344 30.95 8.25 -30.29
C THR A 344 31.37 9.25 -29.21
N LEU A 345 30.47 9.58 -28.29
CA LEU A 345 30.76 10.45 -27.18
C LEU A 345 31.74 9.75 -26.23
N ALA A 346 32.81 10.43 -25.82
CA ALA A 346 33.77 9.87 -24.88
C ALA A 346 33.10 9.56 -23.54
N HIS A 347 33.32 8.35 -23.02
CA HIS A 347 32.72 7.93 -21.76
C HIS A 347 33.46 8.50 -20.55
N ALA A 348 32.69 8.90 -19.54
CA ALA A 348 33.20 9.17 -18.22
C ALA A 348 33.43 7.87 -17.48
N HIS A 349 34.49 7.83 -16.68
CA HIS A 349 34.67 6.75 -15.72
C HIS A 349 33.66 6.88 -14.58
N ASP A 350 33.45 8.09 -14.05
CA ASP A 350 32.49 8.31 -12.95
C ASP A 350 31.56 9.50 -13.22
N VAL A 351 30.29 9.36 -12.87
CA VAL A 351 29.29 10.44 -12.93
C VAL A 351 28.57 10.59 -11.61
N THR A 352 28.47 11.82 -11.10
CA THR A 352 27.68 12.15 -9.91
C THR A 352 26.67 13.25 -10.25
N VAL A 353 25.39 12.95 -10.05
CA VAL A 353 24.29 13.92 -10.11
C VAL A 353 23.68 14.04 -8.72
N ALA A 354 24.04 15.11 -8.00
CA ALA A 354 23.66 15.27 -6.61
C ALA A 354 22.18 15.68 -6.43
N SER A 355 21.67 15.43 -5.22
CA SER A 355 20.33 15.83 -4.78
C SER A 355 20.02 17.29 -5.09
N GLY A 356 18.91 17.52 -5.81
CA GLY A 356 18.43 18.85 -6.20
C GLY A 356 18.94 19.37 -7.54
N ALA A 357 19.92 18.71 -8.18
CA ALA A 357 20.28 19.00 -9.57
C ALA A 357 19.08 18.72 -10.49
N LEU A 358 18.86 19.54 -11.52
CA LEU A 358 17.73 19.39 -12.44
C LEU A 358 18.22 19.31 -13.89
N LEU A 359 17.73 18.30 -14.60
CA LEU A 359 17.87 18.13 -16.03
C LEU A 359 16.47 18.16 -16.65
N ASP A 360 16.15 19.19 -17.43
CA ASP A 360 14.83 19.37 -18.04
C ASP A 360 14.92 19.17 -19.56
N VAL A 361 14.18 18.20 -20.07
CA VAL A 361 13.96 17.95 -21.50
C VAL A 361 12.46 17.79 -21.77
N SER A 362 11.61 18.43 -20.97
CA SER A 362 10.16 18.39 -21.18
C SER A 362 9.77 19.10 -22.49
N GLY A 363 8.62 18.74 -23.04
CA GLY A 363 8.15 19.41 -24.26
C GLY A 363 6.64 19.38 -24.48
N VAL A 364 6.15 20.28 -25.31
CA VAL A 364 4.73 20.29 -25.70
C VAL A 364 4.45 19.19 -26.73
N GLY A 365 5.27 19.08 -27.77
CA GLY A 365 5.19 18.10 -28.86
C GLY A 365 5.78 16.72 -28.55
N GLY A 366 6.32 16.52 -27.35
CA GLY A 366 6.91 15.27 -26.87
C GLY A 366 8.05 15.54 -25.89
N GLY A 367 8.27 14.63 -24.95
CA GLY A 367 9.43 14.67 -24.07
C GLY A 367 10.72 14.33 -24.82
N GLY A 368 11.84 14.88 -24.36
CA GLY A 368 13.16 14.71 -24.95
C GLY A 368 13.93 13.50 -24.39
N LYS A 369 15.25 13.56 -24.48
CA LYS A 369 16.16 12.47 -24.07
C LYS A 369 17.17 12.93 -23.02
N VAL A 370 17.30 12.18 -21.93
CA VAL A 370 18.42 12.33 -20.98
C VAL A 370 19.19 11.03 -20.88
N VAL A 371 20.52 11.10 -20.94
CA VAL A 371 21.41 9.98 -20.63
C VAL A 371 22.41 10.43 -19.59
N VAL A 372 22.52 9.65 -18.51
CA VAL A 372 23.57 9.74 -17.50
C VAL A 372 24.27 8.39 -17.50
N TRP A 373 25.52 8.35 -17.95
CA TRP A 373 26.26 7.11 -18.20
C TRP A 373 27.71 7.18 -17.73
N SER A 374 28.24 6.07 -17.22
CA SER A 374 29.65 5.92 -16.85
C SER A 374 30.20 4.51 -17.10
N ASP A 375 31.50 4.38 -17.34
CA ASP A 375 32.17 3.08 -17.41
C ASP A 375 32.40 2.44 -16.02
N GLY A 376 32.61 3.27 -14.99
CA GLY A 376 32.97 2.87 -13.62
C GLY A 376 31.80 2.99 -12.64
N ALA A 377 31.43 4.21 -12.22
CA ALA A 377 30.35 4.42 -11.26
C ALA A 377 29.44 5.61 -11.61
N THR A 378 28.12 5.38 -11.59
CA THR A 378 27.11 6.45 -11.65
C THR A 378 26.37 6.53 -10.32
N HIS A 379 26.44 7.68 -9.67
CA HIS A 379 25.59 8.06 -8.55
C HIS A 379 24.56 9.09 -9.00
N PHE A 380 23.28 8.74 -8.95
CA PHE A 380 22.19 9.62 -9.36
C PHE A 380 21.19 9.82 -8.22
N ASP A 381 21.11 11.05 -7.70
CA ASP A 381 20.13 11.49 -6.70
C ASP A 381 19.37 12.77 -7.16
N GLY A 382 19.55 13.15 -8.43
CA GLY A 382 18.98 14.37 -9.03
C GLY A 382 17.55 14.21 -9.54
N GLN A 383 17.11 15.23 -10.29
CA GLN A 383 15.78 15.29 -10.90
C GLN A 383 15.87 15.36 -12.42
N VAL A 384 15.02 14.60 -13.10
CA VAL A 384 14.84 14.66 -14.55
C VAL A 384 13.37 14.90 -14.89
N LEU A 385 13.11 15.93 -15.69
CA LEU A 385 11.80 16.21 -16.28
C LEU A 385 11.87 15.94 -17.77
N ALA A 386 11.17 14.90 -18.22
CA ALA A 386 11.09 14.52 -19.63
C ALA A 386 9.63 14.23 -20.02
N GLY A 387 8.68 14.90 -19.37
CA GLY A 387 7.25 14.76 -19.63
C GLY A 387 6.79 15.49 -20.90
N ALA A 388 5.54 15.23 -21.28
CA ALA A 388 4.88 15.91 -22.38
C ALA A 388 3.49 16.43 -22.01
N THR A 389 3.10 17.57 -22.59
CA THR A 389 1.80 18.21 -22.31
C THR A 389 0.84 18.22 -23.50
N GLY A 390 1.33 18.05 -24.72
CA GLY A 390 0.52 18.04 -25.94
C GLY A 390 -0.34 16.79 -26.08
N LYS A 391 -1.44 16.93 -26.83
CA LYS A 391 -2.33 15.81 -27.15
C LYS A 391 -1.60 14.77 -27.99
N ASN A 392 -1.68 13.51 -27.60
CA ASN A 392 -0.98 12.36 -28.20
C ASN A 392 0.57 12.47 -28.17
N ALA A 393 1.14 13.45 -27.46
CA ALA A 393 2.58 13.61 -27.35
C ALA A 393 3.14 12.55 -26.39
N ALA A 394 4.19 11.84 -26.80
CA ALA A 394 4.82 10.84 -25.95
C ALA A 394 5.74 11.50 -24.92
N GLY A 395 5.83 10.91 -23.73
CA GLY A 395 6.90 11.17 -22.78
C GLY A 395 8.27 10.80 -23.34
N GLY A 396 9.31 11.34 -22.73
CA GLY A 396 10.69 11.19 -23.16
C GLY A 396 11.37 9.88 -22.73
N LEU A 397 12.65 9.80 -23.04
CA LEU A 397 13.51 8.68 -22.66
C LEU A 397 14.57 9.17 -21.67
N VAL A 398 14.65 8.52 -20.52
CA VAL A 398 15.66 8.82 -19.50
C VAL A 398 16.46 7.57 -19.22
N GLU A 399 17.78 7.67 -19.26
CA GLU A 399 18.70 6.61 -18.87
C GLU A 399 19.61 7.11 -17.74
N THR A 400 19.74 6.32 -16.68
CA THR A 400 20.71 6.55 -15.61
C THR A 400 21.40 5.22 -15.30
N SER A 401 22.58 5.00 -15.86
CA SER A 401 23.20 3.67 -15.94
C SER A 401 24.72 3.73 -15.80
N SER A 402 25.36 2.58 -15.62
CA SER A 402 26.80 2.43 -15.55
C SER A 402 27.19 1.03 -16.00
N SER A 403 28.28 0.83 -16.75
CA SER A 403 28.80 -0.53 -16.99
C SER A 403 29.44 -1.15 -15.74
N GLY A 404 29.66 -0.36 -14.69
CA GLY A 404 30.10 -0.83 -13.39
C GLY A 404 29.01 -0.66 -12.34
N LEU A 405 29.30 0.12 -11.29
CA LEU A 405 28.38 0.34 -10.19
C LEU A 405 27.34 1.41 -10.53
N LEU A 406 26.08 1.11 -10.27
CA LEU A 406 24.98 2.07 -10.31
C LEU A 406 24.38 2.21 -8.90
N ASP A 407 24.37 3.44 -8.41
CA ASP A 407 23.71 3.82 -7.17
C ASP A 407 22.64 4.88 -7.43
N ILE A 408 21.39 4.51 -7.18
CA ILE A 408 20.24 5.42 -7.30
C ILE A 408 19.84 5.88 -5.90
N GLY A 409 20.04 7.17 -5.64
CA GLY A 409 19.75 7.80 -4.36
C GLY A 409 18.25 7.83 -4.04
N ALA A 410 17.92 8.01 -2.75
CA ALA A 410 16.54 8.00 -2.27
C ALA A 410 15.72 9.23 -2.70
N ASN A 411 16.37 10.32 -3.15
CA ASN A 411 15.73 11.53 -3.64
C ASN A 411 15.70 11.59 -5.19
N ALA A 412 16.27 10.58 -5.86
CA ALA A 412 16.21 10.46 -7.31
C ALA A 412 14.76 10.53 -7.79
N ALA A 413 14.47 11.47 -8.67
CA ALA A 413 13.13 11.69 -9.20
C ALA A 413 13.18 11.86 -10.72
N VAL A 414 12.62 10.89 -11.44
CA VAL A 414 12.48 10.95 -12.89
C VAL A 414 11.00 11.01 -13.21
N SER A 415 10.61 11.89 -14.13
CA SER A 415 9.24 11.91 -14.66
C SER A 415 9.24 12.05 -16.18
N THR A 416 8.65 11.07 -16.84
CA THR A 416 8.39 11.04 -18.28
C THR A 416 6.90 11.13 -18.57
N TYR A 417 6.11 11.61 -17.61
CA TYR A 417 4.65 11.57 -17.66
C TYR A 417 4.07 12.33 -18.85
N SER A 418 3.11 11.71 -19.52
CA SER A 418 2.26 12.36 -20.51
C SER A 418 0.80 12.04 -20.24
N ALA A 419 0.03 13.05 -19.81
CA ALA A 419 -1.38 12.86 -19.45
C ALA A 419 -2.28 12.53 -20.65
N LEU A 420 -1.90 13.01 -21.85
CA LEU A 420 -2.71 12.92 -23.07
C LEU A 420 -2.04 12.08 -24.17
N GLY A 421 -0.93 11.41 -23.86
CA GLY A 421 -0.21 10.52 -24.76
C GLY A 421 0.33 9.31 -24.00
N ARG A 422 1.35 8.66 -24.57
CA ARG A 422 2.04 7.56 -23.89
C ARG A 422 3.10 8.15 -22.96
N THR A 423 3.06 7.81 -21.68
CA THR A 423 4.18 8.08 -20.77
C THR A 423 5.47 7.42 -21.29
N GLY A 424 6.61 8.05 -21.05
CA GLY A 424 7.91 7.57 -21.52
C GLY A 424 8.56 6.56 -20.59
N THR A 425 9.88 6.37 -20.79
CA THR A 425 10.63 5.31 -20.11
C THR A 425 11.76 5.88 -19.26
N TRP A 426 11.93 5.32 -18.06
CA TRP A 426 13.17 5.41 -17.29
C TRP A 426 13.90 4.07 -17.31
N LEU A 427 15.10 4.06 -17.90
CA LEU A 427 15.98 2.91 -18.08
C LEU A 427 17.12 2.95 -17.05
N LEU A 428 17.34 1.83 -16.36
CA LEU A 428 18.56 1.52 -15.62
C LEU A 428 19.21 0.30 -16.27
N ASP A 429 20.52 0.32 -16.49
CA ASP A 429 21.25 -0.75 -17.20
C ASP A 429 22.65 -1.05 -16.59
N PRO A 430 22.75 -1.54 -15.34
CA PRO A 430 24.03 -1.99 -14.75
C PRO A 430 24.37 -3.46 -15.05
N THR A 431 25.58 -3.93 -14.71
CA THR A 431 25.93 -5.36 -14.85
C THR A 431 25.03 -6.31 -14.03
N SER A 432 24.62 -5.89 -12.82
CA SER A 432 23.69 -6.63 -11.95
C SER A 432 22.95 -5.64 -11.09
N LEU A 433 21.68 -5.91 -10.75
CA LEU A 433 20.82 -5.00 -10.01
C LEU A 433 20.04 -5.70 -8.91
N ALA A 434 20.14 -5.21 -7.68
CA ALA A 434 19.32 -5.65 -6.56
C ALA A 434 18.28 -4.57 -6.20
N ILE A 435 17.00 -4.97 -6.10
CA ILE A 435 15.92 -4.12 -5.59
C ILE A 435 15.75 -4.42 -4.11
N VAL A 436 16.08 -3.44 -3.27
CA VAL A 436 16.22 -3.61 -1.81
C VAL A 436 15.28 -2.69 -1.03
N ALA A 437 15.14 -2.95 0.28
CA ALA A 437 14.32 -2.12 1.16
C ALA A 437 15.02 -0.78 1.45
N SER A 438 14.24 0.29 1.66
CA SER A 438 14.74 1.62 2.00
C SER A 438 15.65 1.58 3.24
N GLY A 439 16.90 2.03 3.10
CA GLY A 439 17.90 2.02 4.19
C GLY A 439 18.76 0.75 4.24
N GLY A 440 18.51 -0.22 3.36
CA GLY A 440 19.52 -1.21 2.99
C GLY A 440 20.73 -0.45 2.42
N SER A 441 21.90 -0.61 3.02
CA SER A 441 23.06 0.18 2.65
C SER A 441 23.46 -0.14 1.21
N ALA A 442 23.17 0.78 0.28
CA ALA A 442 24.10 1.04 -0.81
C ALA A 442 25.43 1.39 -0.14
N SER A 443 26.50 0.69 -0.49
CA SER A 443 27.85 1.09 -0.12
C SER A 443 28.01 2.56 -0.54
N SER A 444 28.09 3.44 0.46
CA SER A 444 28.13 4.89 0.29
C SER A 444 29.12 5.29 -0.82
N PRO A 445 28.71 5.97 -1.90
CA PRO A 445 29.65 6.51 -2.88
C PRO A 445 30.25 7.80 -2.31
N GLY A 446 31.23 7.61 -1.41
CA GLY A 446 31.99 8.67 -0.78
C GLY A 446 33.51 8.55 -0.95
N GLU A 447 34.01 7.44 -1.48
CA GLU A 447 35.45 7.25 -1.68
C GLU A 447 35.71 6.67 -3.08
N ALA A 448 36.48 7.42 -3.88
CA ALA A 448 37.00 6.95 -5.14
C ALA A 448 37.77 5.62 -4.94
N ASN A 449 37.53 4.66 -5.84
CA ASN A 449 38.08 3.29 -5.94
C ASN A 449 37.23 2.17 -5.32
N GLY A 450 36.29 1.65 -6.13
CA GLY A 450 35.94 0.23 -6.10
C GLY A 450 35.00 -0.23 -4.99
N ALA A 451 33.80 0.34 -4.92
CA ALA A 451 32.72 -0.27 -4.15
C ALA A 451 32.35 -1.64 -4.78
N THR A 452 32.71 -2.73 -4.09
CA THR A 452 32.60 -4.14 -4.55
C THR A 452 31.21 -4.76 -4.30
N GLY A 453 30.15 -3.95 -4.22
CA GLY A 453 28.77 -4.41 -4.03
C GLY A 453 27.99 -4.49 -5.35
N PRO A 454 26.91 -5.28 -5.44
CA PRO A 454 26.01 -5.22 -6.59
C PRO A 454 25.35 -3.83 -6.67
N SER A 455 25.08 -3.35 -7.88
CA SER A 455 24.29 -2.13 -8.07
C SER A 455 22.92 -2.31 -7.43
N SER A 456 22.38 -1.24 -6.85
CA SER A 456 21.13 -1.35 -6.07
C SER A 456 20.21 -0.16 -6.26
N ILE A 457 18.91 -0.43 -6.11
CA ILE A 457 17.86 0.58 -6.08
C ILE A 457 16.86 0.24 -4.96
N ASN A 458 16.36 1.27 -4.28
CA ASN A 458 15.31 1.08 -3.29
C ASN A 458 13.96 0.78 -3.96
N ALA A 459 13.21 -0.20 -3.44
CA ALA A 459 11.87 -0.52 -3.90
C ALA A 459 10.92 0.71 -3.86
N SER A 460 11.08 1.60 -2.88
CA SER A 460 10.31 2.86 -2.78
C SER A 460 10.59 3.82 -3.94
N THR A 461 11.83 3.85 -4.46
CA THR A 461 12.19 4.63 -5.65
C THR A 461 11.54 4.05 -6.90
N VAL A 462 11.52 2.72 -7.04
CA VAL A 462 10.81 2.03 -8.14
C VAL A 462 9.31 2.34 -8.09
N VAL A 463 8.68 2.20 -6.92
CA VAL A 463 7.24 2.51 -6.74
C VAL A 463 6.93 3.97 -7.08
N SER A 464 7.76 4.91 -6.63
CA SER A 464 7.56 6.34 -6.92
C SER A 464 7.71 6.64 -8.41
N ALA A 465 8.64 5.97 -9.09
CA ALA A 465 8.84 6.12 -10.52
C ALA A 465 7.68 5.56 -11.35
N LEU A 466 7.11 4.42 -10.95
CA LEU A 466 5.98 3.80 -11.66
C LEU A 466 4.73 4.70 -11.75
N ALA A 467 4.59 5.67 -10.84
CA ALA A 467 3.51 6.65 -10.87
C ALA A 467 3.61 7.63 -12.05
N SER A 468 4.79 7.80 -12.66
CA SER A 468 5.01 8.80 -13.71
C SER A 468 5.92 8.35 -14.87
N ASN A 469 6.28 7.06 -14.91
CA ASN A 469 7.15 6.45 -15.92
C ASN A 469 6.70 5.02 -16.25
N SER A 470 7.09 4.53 -17.42
CA SER A 470 7.40 3.11 -17.61
C SER A 470 8.82 2.84 -17.10
N VAL A 471 9.02 1.84 -16.25
CA VAL A 471 10.33 1.57 -15.63
C VAL A 471 10.94 0.32 -16.24
N GLN A 472 12.12 0.46 -16.85
CA GLN A 472 12.90 -0.64 -17.40
C GLN A 472 14.17 -0.83 -16.58
N LEU A 473 14.28 -1.97 -15.93
CA LEU A 473 15.46 -2.40 -15.18
C LEU A 473 16.13 -3.48 -16.01
N VAL A 474 17.23 -3.11 -16.66
CA VAL A 474 18.04 -3.99 -17.50
C VAL A 474 19.30 -4.35 -16.73
N ALA A 475 19.78 -5.59 -16.82
CA ALA A 475 21.11 -5.93 -16.32
C ALA A 475 21.79 -7.05 -17.10
N ASP A 476 23.10 -7.02 -17.23
CA ASP A 476 23.81 -8.05 -18.00
C ASP A 476 23.72 -9.44 -17.37
N ASN A 477 23.79 -9.56 -16.04
CA ASN A 477 23.97 -10.85 -15.38
C ASN A 477 22.80 -11.26 -14.46
N LEU A 478 22.41 -10.41 -13.51
CA LEU A 478 21.44 -10.79 -12.49
C LEU A 478 20.56 -9.60 -12.07
N ILE A 479 19.25 -9.84 -11.98
CA ILE A 479 18.31 -8.96 -11.29
C ILE A 479 17.69 -9.70 -10.11
N THR A 480 17.76 -9.14 -8.91
CA THR A 480 17.05 -9.66 -7.72
C THR A 480 15.99 -8.69 -7.21
N VAL A 481 14.82 -9.21 -6.85
CA VAL A 481 13.76 -8.48 -6.16
C VAL A 481 13.67 -9.00 -4.74
N ASP A 482 14.36 -8.32 -3.81
CA ASP A 482 14.50 -8.76 -2.41
C ASP A 482 13.65 -7.92 -1.43
N ALA A 483 12.91 -6.94 -1.95
CA ALA A 483 11.97 -6.12 -1.19
C ALA A 483 10.63 -5.93 -1.93
N PRO A 484 9.51 -5.78 -1.20
CA PRO A 484 8.20 -5.62 -1.83
C PRO A 484 8.10 -4.37 -2.72
N ILE A 485 7.63 -4.54 -3.95
CA ILE A 485 7.23 -3.46 -4.85
C ILE A 485 5.71 -3.41 -4.83
N VAL A 486 5.13 -2.39 -4.19
CA VAL A 486 3.68 -2.21 -4.07
C VAL A 486 3.27 -0.88 -4.70
N ALA A 487 2.75 -0.92 -5.93
CA ALA A 487 2.36 0.25 -6.69
C ALA A 487 0.83 0.28 -6.89
N THR A 488 0.16 1.20 -6.19
CA THR A 488 -1.30 1.45 -6.30
C THR A 488 -1.63 2.58 -7.28
N THR A 489 -0.63 3.21 -7.88
CA THR A 489 -0.80 4.30 -8.85
C THR A 489 0.24 4.13 -9.94
N LEU A 490 -0.22 4.07 -11.19
CA LEU A 490 0.60 3.83 -12.37
C LEU A 490 0.28 4.87 -13.44
N ALA A 491 1.28 5.21 -14.26
CA ALA A 491 1.24 6.31 -15.23
C ALA A 491 0.35 6.11 -16.48
N GLY A 492 -0.76 5.36 -16.40
CA GLY A 492 -1.59 4.98 -17.55
C GLY A 492 -0.94 3.91 -18.45
N SER A 493 -1.58 3.51 -19.56
CA SER A 493 -1.16 2.36 -20.39
C SER A 493 -0.30 2.76 -21.63
N PRO A 494 0.66 1.92 -22.07
CA PRO A 494 1.10 0.66 -21.47
C PRO A 494 2.34 0.91 -20.60
N ASN A 495 2.16 1.30 -19.34
CA ASN A 495 3.29 1.52 -18.44
C ASN A 495 3.21 0.58 -17.25
N GLY A 496 4.36 0.05 -16.88
CA GLY A 496 4.54 -1.01 -15.90
C GLY A 496 6.02 -1.18 -15.59
N LEU A 497 6.37 -2.35 -15.08
CA LEU A 497 7.75 -2.69 -14.75
C LEU A 497 8.26 -3.74 -15.74
N GLU A 498 9.42 -3.50 -16.35
CA GLU A 498 10.15 -4.52 -17.09
C GLU A 498 11.45 -4.84 -16.35
N LEU A 499 11.68 -6.11 -16.04
CA LEU A 499 12.95 -6.64 -15.58
C LEU A 499 13.55 -7.44 -16.74
N ILE A 500 14.74 -7.05 -17.20
CA ILE A 500 15.36 -7.60 -18.40
C ILE A 500 16.80 -7.98 -18.09
N THR A 501 17.22 -9.20 -18.42
CA THR A 501 18.64 -9.55 -18.44
C THR A 501 19.13 -9.93 -19.83
N THR A 502 20.36 -9.55 -20.15
CA THR A 502 20.88 -9.53 -21.54
C THR A 502 22.09 -10.43 -21.76
N GLY A 503 22.83 -10.81 -20.72
CA GLY A 503 24.00 -11.68 -20.83
C GLY A 503 23.64 -13.15 -20.97
N PRO A 504 24.52 -13.98 -21.57
CA PRO A 504 24.29 -15.42 -21.66
C PRO A 504 24.12 -16.02 -20.26
N ASP A 505 23.13 -16.89 -20.10
CA ASP A 505 22.78 -17.55 -18.82
C ASP A 505 22.37 -16.61 -17.67
N SER A 506 22.11 -15.32 -17.97
CA SER A 506 21.67 -14.34 -16.98
C SER A 506 20.31 -14.65 -16.36
N GLU A 507 20.08 -14.24 -15.11
CA GLU A 507 18.90 -14.65 -14.35
C GLU A 507 18.10 -13.50 -13.73
N ILE A 508 16.81 -13.74 -13.52
CA ILE A 508 15.92 -12.87 -12.73
C ILE A 508 15.40 -13.67 -11.54
N HIS A 509 15.63 -13.19 -10.32
CA HIS A 509 15.13 -13.80 -9.09
C HIS A 509 14.11 -12.87 -8.43
N VAL A 510 12.87 -13.34 -8.29
CA VAL A 510 11.83 -12.63 -7.54
C VAL A 510 11.69 -13.29 -6.18
N ASN A 511 12.21 -12.65 -5.12
CA ASN A 511 12.18 -13.17 -3.75
C ASN A 511 11.21 -12.41 -2.83
N ALA A 512 10.59 -11.34 -3.32
CA ALA A 512 9.64 -10.52 -2.60
C ALA A 512 8.43 -10.17 -3.49
N PRO A 513 7.32 -9.69 -2.91
CA PRO A 513 6.11 -9.37 -3.66
C PRO A 513 6.30 -8.27 -4.71
N ILE A 514 5.64 -8.43 -5.86
CA ILE A 514 5.46 -7.41 -6.89
C ILE A 514 3.95 -7.24 -7.11
N LEU A 515 3.39 -6.18 -6.53
CA LEU A 515 1.96 -5.89 -6.53
C LEU A 515 1.73 -4.60 -7.34
N LEU A 516 1.23 -4.73 -8.56
CA LEU A 516 0.96 -3.62 -9.49
C LEU A 516 -0.55 -3.52 -9.71
N GLN A 517 -1.21 -2.54 -9.10
CA GLN A 517 -2.66 -2.40 -9.22
C GLN A 517 -3.06 -2.07 -10.67
N ASN A 518 -3.56 -3.08 -11.39
CA ASN A 518 -3.94 -3.01 -12.81
C ASN A 518 -2.76 -2.63 -13.73
N GLY A 519 -1.53 -3.01 -13.33
CA GLY A 519 -0.30 -2.72 -14.04
C GLY A 519 0.27 -3.89 -14.80
N ASN A 520 1.15 -3.62 -15.76
CA ASN A 520 1.83 -4.67 -16.51
C ASN A 520 3.21 -4.99 -15.90
N LEU A 521 3.60 -6.26 -15.92
CA LEU A 521 4.92 -6.73 -15.52
C LEU A 521 5.51 -7.58 -16.64
N ALA A 522 6.73 -7.28 -17.08
CA ALA A 522 7.49 -8.19 -17.94
C ALA A 522 8.77 -8.65 -17.23
N LEU A 523 9.03 -9.95 -17.26
CA LEU A 523 10.27 -10.58 -16.82
C LEU A 523 10.92 -11.22 -18.05
N ARG A 524 12.10 -10.77 -18.45
CA ARG A 524 12.81 -11.27 -19.63
C ARG A 524 14.23 -11.64 -19.26
N ALA A 525 14.57 -12.92 -19.28
CA ALA A 525 15.94 -13.36 -19.02
C ALA A 525 16.53 -14.08 -20.22
N GLU A 526 17.83 -13.97 -20.48
CA GLU A 526 18.44 -14.90 -21.44
C GLU A 526 18.60 -16.30 -20.81
N GLY A 527 18.89 -16.39 -19.51
CA GLY A 527 18.88 -17.61 -18.70
C GLY A 527 17.55 -17.84 -17.99
N ASN A 528 17.57 -17.99 -16.66
CA ASN A 528 16.41 -18.43 -15.88
C ASN A 528 15.60 -17.28 -15.26
N ILE A 529 14.29 -17.51 -15.09
CA ILE A 529 13.42 -16.71 -14.23
C ILE A 529 12.99 -17.57 -13.04
N LEU A 530 13.39 -17.17 -11.83
CA LEU A 530 13.10 -17.89 -10.59
C LEU A 530 12.12 -17.07 -9.73
N LEU A 531 10.94 -17.64 -9.49
CA LEU A 531 9.91 -17.05 -8.64
C LEU A 531 9.94 -17.72 -7.27
N GLY A 532 10.74 -17.12 -6.39
CA GLY A 532 11.03 -17.61 -5.05
C GLY A 532 12.05 -18.75 -5.04
N THR A 533 12.47 -19.15 -3.84
CA THR A 533 13.41 -20.25 -3.66
C THR A 533 12.66 -21.59 -3.58
N VAL A 534 12.95 -22.50 -4.52
CA VAL A 534 12.35 -23.85 -4.54
C VAL A 534 12.69 -24.60 -3.24
N GLY A 535 11.70 -25.23 -2.63
CA GLY A 535 11.85 -25.92 -1.33
C GLY A 535 11.88 -25.00 -0.11
N SER A 536 11.70 -23.68 -0.28
CA SER A 536 11.57 -22.74 0.84
C SER A 536 10.35 -23.04 1.71
N THR A 537 10.53 -22.87 3.02
CA THR A 537 9.48 -22.94 4.05
C THR A 537 9.11 -21.55 4.59
N GLU A 538 9.49 -20.48 3.87
CA GLU A 538 9.23 -19.09 4.26
C GLU A 538 7.75 -18.87 4.60
N THR A 539 7.45 -18.20 5.70
CA THR A 539 6.05 -17.92 6.10
C THR A 539 5.73 -16.44 6.04
N ASP A 540 6.76 -15.58 5.95
CA ASP A 540 6.62 -14.15 5.80
C ASP A 540 6.21 -13.80 4.36
N PHE A 541 5.00 -13.27 4.19
CA PHE A 541 4.48 -12.82 2.89
C PHE A 541 5.35 -11.75 2.23
N THR A 542 6.11 -10.96 2.99
CA THR A 542 7.01 -9.93 2.43
C THR A 542 8.27 -10.51 1.80
N ARG A 543 8.57 -11.79 2.03
CA ARG A 543 9.74 -12.53 1.51
C ARG A 543 9.34 -13.71 0.62
N ARG A 544 8.10 -13.69 0.14
CA ARG A 544 7.57 -14.67 -0.82
C ARG A 544 7.44 -14.00 -2.19
N ALA A 545 7.67 -14.78 -3.24
CA ALA A 545 7.37 -14.35 -4.60
C ALA A 545 5.85 -14.31 -4.81
N ILE A 546 5.25 -13.14 -4.61
CA ILE A 546 3.82 -12.92 -4.82
C ILE A 546 3.69 -11.86 -5.89
N ILE A 547 3.27 -12.26 -7.09
CA ILE A 547 3.05 -11.36 -8.21
C ILE A 547 1.54 -11.13 -8.32
N ALA A 548 1.09 -9.88 -8.21
CA ALA A 548 -0.30 -9.52 -8.43
C ALA A 548 -0.41 -8.30 -9.34
N THR A 549 -0.96 -8.48 -10.55
CA THR A 549 -1.13 -7.40 -11.54
C THR A 549 -2.56 -6.91 -11.67
N GLY A 550 -3.52 -7.54 -10.97
CA GLY A 550 -4.95 -7.26 -11.15
C GLY A 550 -5.37 -7.53 -12.60
N SER A 551 -5.99 -6.55 -13.26
CA SER A 551 -6.39 -6.67 -14.66
C SER A 551 -5.23 -6.54 -15.68
N GLY A 552 -4.01 -6.31 -15.22
CA GLY A 552 -2.83 -6.17 -16.08
C GLY A 552 -2.21 -7.51 -16.50
N THR A 553 -1.26 -7.45 -17.42
CA THR A 553 -0.56 -8.64 -17.96
C THR A 553 0.74 -8.91 -17.21
N LEU A 554 0.95 -10.17 -16.84
CA LEU A 554 2.27 -10.73 -16.53
C LEU A 554 2.83 -11.40 -17.80
N TRP A 555 3.96 -10.89 -18.29
CA TRP A 555 4.72 -11.50 -19.38
C TRP A 555 6.03 -12.06 -18.86
N MET A 556 6.34 -13.31 -19.17
CA MET A 556 7.59 -13.96 -18.79
C MET A 556 8.22 -14.63 -20.01
N GLN A 557 9.50 -14.37 -20.21
CA GLN A 557 10.22 -14.84 -21.38
C GLN A 557 11.66 -15.21 -21.06
N THR A 558 12.07 -16.40 -21.49
CA THR A 558 13.48 -16.78 -21.52
C THR A 558 13.98 -17.04 -22.93
N ARG A 559 15.31 -17.17 -23.12
CA ARG A 559 15.86 -17.81 -24.33
C ARG A 559 15.40 -19.28 -24.40
N SER A 560 15.60 -19.93 -25.55
CA SER A 560 15.11 -21.29 -25.84
C SER A 560 15.55 -22.36 -24.84
N THR A 561 16.62 -22.16 -24.07
CA THR A 561 17.14 -23.10 -23.07
C THR A 561 16.86 -22.69 -21.62
N GLY A 562 16.63 -21.39 -21.35
CA GLY A 562 16.34 -20.88 -20.01
C GLY A 562 15.02 -21.39 -19.45
N SER A 563 14.89 -21.48 -18.13
CA SER A 563 13.68 -22.01 -17.49
C SER A 563 12.95 -20.94 -16.66
N ILE A 564 11.62 -20.99 -16.68
CA ILE A 564 10.76 -20.24 -15.76
C ILE A 564 10.32 -21.20 -14.67
N ILE A 565 10.75 -20.96 -13.43
CA ILE A 565 10.55 -21.88 -12.31
C ILE A 565 9.89 -21.15 -11.15
N GLN A 566 8.81 -21.74 -10.64
CA GLN A 566 8.06 -21.22 -9.52
C GLN A 566 8.18 -22.14 -8.30
N ALA A 567 8.47 -21.55 -7.13
CA ALA A 567 8.46 -22.26 -5.85
C ALA A 567 7.03 -22.54 -5.35
N ASP A 568 6.81 -23.64 -4.62
CA ASP A 568 5.46 -24.02 -4.13
C ASP A 568 4.79 -22.94 -3.26
N ASN A 569 5.58 -22.22 -2.46
CA ASN A 569 5.10 -21.19 -1.55
C ASN A 569 5.13 -19.78 -2.17
N SER A 570 4.80 -19.68 -3.45
CA SER A 570 4.70 -18.43 -4.21
C SER A 570 3.30 -18.30 -4.81
N ALA A 571 2.95 -17.15 -5.37
CA ALA A 571 1.65 -16.96 -6.01
C ALA A 571 1.75 -16.00 -7.20
N ILE A 572 0.96 -16.30 -8.24
CA ILE A 572 0.76 -15.44 -9.41
C ILE A 572 -0.73 -15.15 -9.56
N LEU A 573 -1.11 -13.89 -9.44
CA LEU A 573 -2.47 -13.39 -9.51
C LEU A 573 -2.55 -12.31 -10.59
N ALA A 574 -2.75 -12.75 -11.83
CA ALA A 574 -2.82 -11.87 -13.00
C ALA A 574 -3.99 -12.26 -13.90
N GLU A 575 -4.74 -11.29 -14.44
CA GLU A 575 -5.79 -11.58 -15.42
C GLU A 575 -5.24 -12.24 -16.68
N ASN A 576 -4.08 -11.78 -17.14
CA ASN A 576 -3.41 -12.28 -18.34
C ASN A 576 -1.99 -12.75 -18.02
N ILE A 577 -1.65 -14.00 -18.36
CA ILE A 577 -0.31 -14.57 -18.19
C ILE A 577 0.22 -15.09 -19.54
N GLY A 578 1.31 -14.48 -20.01
CA GLY A 578 2.11 -14.96 -21.13
C GLY A 578 3.42 -15.56 -20.63
N ALA A 579 3.72 -16.81 -20.95
CA ALA A 579 4.97 -17.45 -20.51
C ALA A 579 5.64 -18.24 -21.63
N ILE A 580 6.89 -17.92 -21.96
CA ILE A 580 7.67 -18.66 -22.94
C ILE A 580 9.09 -18.93 -22.45
N GLY A 581 9.53 -20.18 -22.53
CA GLY A 581 10.90 -20.53 -22.15
C GLY A 581 11.28 -21.93 -22.62
N GLY A 582 12.47 -22.40 -22.25
CA GLY A 582 12.88 -23.79 -22.44
C GLY A 582 11.98 -24.74 -21.65
N THR A 583 11.87 -24.52 -20.33
CA THR A 583 10.86 -25.13 -19.46
C THR A 583 10.03 -24.02 -18.79
N VAL A 584 8.73 -24.25 -18.62
CA VAL A 584 7.83 -23.38 -17.86
C VAL A 584 7.17 -24.20 -16.77
N SER A 585 7.60 -24.03 -15.52
CA SER A 585 7.10 -24.76 -14.35
C SER A 585 6.51 -23.79 -13.32
N LEU A 586 5.22 -23.50 -13.48
CA LEU A 586 4.42 -22.62 -12.63
C LEU A 586 3.49 -23.47 -11.73
N GLY A 587 4.11 -24.18 -10.79
CA GLY A 587 3.49 -25.29 -10.06
C GLY A 587 2.72 -24.92 -8.78
N SER A 588 2.63 -23.64 -8.40
CA SER A 588 1.90 -23.24 -7.19
C SER A 588 0.39 -23.35 -7.38
N TRP A 589 -0.30 -23.87 -6.37
CA TRP A 589 -1.76 -23.86 -6.36
C TRP A 589 -2.36 -22.50 -5.95
N ASP A 590 -1.55 -21.58 -5.43
CA ASP A 590 -2.00 -20.23 -5.09
C ASP A 590 -2.09 -19.31 -6.33
N ASN A 591 -1.74 -19.83 -7.51
CA ASN A 591 -1.92 -19.12 -8.77
C ASN A 591 -3.39 -19.00 -9.18
N PHE A 592 -3.68 -17.97 -9.98
CA PHE A 592 -4.94 -17.81 -10.68
C PHE A 592 -4.81 -16.87 -11.88
N THR A 593 -5.45 -17.22 -12.99
CA THR A 593 -5.56 -16.37 -14.19
C THR A 593 -6.88 -16.58 -14.93
N LEU A 594 -7.34 -15.55 -15.64
CA LEU A 594 -8.48 -15.65 -16.54
C LEU A 594 -8.06 -16.01 -17.97
N ASN A 595 -6.82 -15.70 -18.34
CA ASN A 595 -6.30 -15.88 -19.69
C ASN A 595 -4.81 -16.27 -19.64
N LEU A 596 -4.52 -17.50 -20.06
CA LEU A 596 -3.19 -18.10 -20.07
C LEU A 596 -2.77 -18.42 -21.51
N ALA A 597 -1.57 -18.01 -21.90
CA ALA A 597 -0.94 -18.47 -23.12
C ALA A 597 0.56 -18.70 -22.90
N GLY A 598 1.14 -19.69 -23.57
CA GLY A 598 2.55 -19.98 -23.37
C GLY A 598 3.11 -21.16 -24.14
N SER A 599 4.43 -21.28 -24.12
CA SER A 599 5.15 -22.35 -24.79
C SER A 599 6.42 -22.75 -24.05
N ALA A 600 6.61 -24.04 -23.81
CA ALA A 600 7.89 -24.62 -23.43
C ALA A 600 8.60 -25.16 -24.68
N ARG A 601 9.79 -24.66 -25.00
CA ARG A 601 10.49 -24.91 -26.28
C ARG A 601 11.37 -26.15 -26.28
N SER A 602 11.81 -26.62 -25.12
CA SER A 602 12.75 -27.74 -24.99
C SER A 602 12.47 -28.62 -23.77
N GLY A 603 11.28 -28.48 -23.19
CA GLY A 603 10.93 -29.04 -21.88
C GLY A 603 9.43 -29.06 -21.64
N THR A 604 9.03 -29.03 -20.37
CA THR A 604 7.62 -29.14 -19.99
C THR A 604 6.98 -27.78 -19.77
N PHE A 605 5.69 -27.68 -20.08
CA PHE A 605 4.85 -26.58 -19.65
C PHE A 605 3.88 -27.09 -18.58
N LEU A 606 4.02 -26.59 -17.35
CA LEU A 606 3.13 -26.87 -16.23
C LEU A 606 2.61 -25.55 -15.66
N PHE A 607 1.29 -25.42 -15.60
CA PHE A 607 0.61 -24.39 -14.82
C PHE A 607 -0.41 -25.05 -13.90
N ARG A 608 -0.32 -24.76 -12.59
CA ARG A 608 -1.35 -25.12 -11.61
C ARG A 608 -2.07 -23.86 -11.18
N GLU A 609 -3.37 -23.97 -10.91
CA GLU A 609 -4.16 -22.89 -10.32
C GLU A 609 -5.30 -23.41 -9.45
N THR A 610 -5.75 -22.54 -8.54
CA THR A 610 -7.03 -22.70 -7.84
C THR A 610 -8.08 -21.85 -8.55
N ASN A 611 -9.09 -22.50 -9.14
CA ASN A 611 -10.11 -21.86 -9.97
C ASN A 611 -11.48 -22.53 -9.74
N ALA A 612 -12.52 -21.73 -9.55
CA ALA A 612 -13.88 -22.15 -9.24
C ALA A 612 -14.61 -22.80 -10.42
N SER A 613 -14.34 -22.35 -11.65
CA SER A 613 -15.09 -22.79 -12.84
C SER A 613 -14.69 -24.19 -13.32
N ASN A 614 -13.50 -24.66 -12.93
CA ASN A 614 -12.87 -25.87 -13.47
C ASN A 614 -12.71 -25.85 -14.99
N THR A 615 -12.68 -24.67 -15.61
CA THR A 615 -12.46 -24.49 -17.05
C THR A 615 -11.04 -24.02 -17.31
N SER A 616 -10.38 -24.60 -18.30
CA SER A 616 -9.05 -24.17 -18.73
C SER A 616 -9.04 -22.66 -19.07
N PRO A 617 -8.13 -21.85 -18.50
CA PRO A 617 -8.01 -20.43 -18.80
C PRO A 617 -7.23 -20.18 -20.10
N VAL A 618 -6.96 -21.22 -20.91
CA VAL A 618 -6.10 -21.12 -22.08
C VAL A 618 -6.74 -20.26 -23.18
N GLY A 619 -6.02 -19.23 -23.63
CA GLY A 619 -6.49 -18.25 -24.60
C GLY A 619 -5.34 -17.58 -25.37
N THR A 620 -5.44 -16.25 -25.53
CA THR A 620 -4.49 -15.43 -26.28
C THR A 620 -4.03 -14.26 -25.43
N VAL A 621 -2.73 -14.13 -25.20
CA VAL A 621 -2.14 -13.05 -24.39
C VAL A 621 -1.23 -12.19 -25.24
N VAL A 622 -1.34 -10.88 -25.09
CA VAL A 622 -0.51 -9.88 -25.78
C VAL A 622 0.44 -9.25 -24.78
N ASP A 623 1.72 -9.23 -25.13
CA ASP A 623 2.77 -8.50 -24.44
C ASP A 623 2.48 -6.99 -24.55
N PRO A 624 2.22 -6.30 -23.43
CA PRO A 624 1.86 -4.88 -23.46
C PRO A 624 3.03 -3.97 -23.85
N PHE A 625 4.28 -4.46 -23.78
CA PHE A 625 5.48 -3.69 -24.06
C PHE A 625 5.97 -3.89 -25.51
N THR A 626 5.95 -5.12 -26.01
CA THR A 626 6.45 -5.45 -27.36
C THR A 626 5.36 -5.71 -28.40
N LEU A 627 4.10 -5.86 -27.97
CA LEU A 627 2.97 -6.29 -28.79
C LEU A 627 3.12 -7.70 -29.40
N GLN A 628 4.04 -8.51 -28.87
CA GLN A 628 4.13 -9.93 -29.18
C GLN A 628 2.87 -10.66 -28.68
N THR A 629 2.34 -11.59 -29.47
CA THR A 629 1.16 -12.39 -29.10
C THR A 629 1.54 -13.85 -28.89
N LEU A 630 1.02 -14.45 -27.82
CA LEU A 630 1.01 -15.89 -27.60
C LEU A 630 -0.44 -16.40 -27.65
N SER A 631 -0.63 -17.61 -28.16
CA SER A 631 -1.95 -18.26 -28.25
C SER A 631 -1.81 -19.73 -27.88
N GLY A 632 -2.73 -20.22 -27.06
CA GLY A 632 -2.69 -21.61 -26.59
C GLY A 632 -1.58 -21.86 -25.57
N VAL A 633 -1.50 -23.10 -25.11
CA VAL A 633 -0.44 -23.59 -24.23
C VAL A 633 0.16 -24.85 -24.83
N GLU A 634 1.44 -24.80 -25.15
CA GLU A 634 2.15 -25.89 -25.83
C GLU A 634 3.47 -26.23 -25.12
N GLN A 635 3.94 -27.45 -25.32
CA GLN A 635 5.25 -27.90 -24.90
C GLN A 635 5.90 -28.69 -26.02
N THR A 636 7.20 -28.52 -26.18
CA THR A 636 8.02 -29.21 -27.16
C THR A 636 9.06 -30.04 -26.44
N THR A 637 9.00 -31.36 -26.61
CA THR A 637 10.00 -32.30 -26.08
C THR A 637 10.85 -32.83 -27.21
N THR A 638 12.12 -33.11 -26.92
CA THR A 638 13.06 -33.71 -27.87
C THR A 638 13.48 -35.07 -27.32
N ASP A 639 13.02 -36.13 -27.97
CA ASP A 639 13.26 -37.52 -27.53
C ASP A 639 14.35 -38.16 -28.40
N LEU A 640 15.36 -38.76 -27.76
CA LEU A 640 16.31 -39.65 -28.44
C LEU A 640 15.57 -40.93 -28.83
N LEU A 641 15.38 -41.14 -30.13
CA LEU A 641 14.72 -42.33 -30.65
C LEU A 641 15.67 -43.51 -30.76
N GLN A 642 16.87 -43.28 -31.31
CA GLN A 642 17.86 -44.31 -31.54
C GLN A 642 19.26 -43.70 -31.65
N THR A 643 20.27 -44.46 -31.23
CA THR A 643 21.67 -44.24 -31.55
C THR A 643 22.13 -45.32 -32.52
N GLN A 644 22.79 -44.95 -33.60
CA GLN A 644 23.41 -45.87 -34.54
C GLN A 644 24.91 -45.57 -34.63
N GLU A 645 25.71 -46.61 -34.60
CA GLU A 645 27.15 -46.52 -34.78
C GLU A 645 27.53 -47.11 -36.13
N PHE A 646 28.41 -46.43 -36.83
CA PHE A 646 28.91 -46.79 -38.14
C PHE A 646 30.42 -46.93 -38.03
N THR A 647 30.96 -47.93 -38.72
CA THR A 647 32.40 -48.11 -38.86
C THR A 647 32.67 -48.21 -40.34
N SER A 648 33.71 -47.54 -40.84
CA SER A 648 34.02 -47.63 -42.27
C SER A 648 34.32 -49.07 -42.67
N THR A 649 33.67 -49.57 -43.73
CA THR A 649 33.71 -51.01 -44.11
C THR A 649 34.50 -51.31 -45.40
N THR A 650 34.99 -50.29 -46.11
CA THR A 650 35.71 -50.45 -47.39
C THR A 650 36.92 -49.52 -47.47
N ALA A 651 38.11 -50.06 -47.72
CA ALA A 651 39.30 -49.28 -48.06
C ALA A 651 39.16 -48.74 -49.49
N PRO A 652 39.00 -47.43 -49.69
CA PRO A 652 38.84 -46.89 -51.03
C PRO A 652 40.22 -46.62 -51.66
N THR A 653 40.31 -46.75 -52.99
CA THR A 653 41.52 -46.39 -53.75
C THR A 653 41.57 -44.87 -54.03
N GLY A 654 41.32 -44.05 -53.01
CA GLY A 654 41.24 -42.59 -53.05
C GLY A 654 40.11 -42.00 -52.19
N PRO A 655 40.04 -40.66 -52.03
CA PRO A 655 39.05 -39.99 -51.20
C PRO A 655 37.64 -40.11 -51.80
N VAL A 656 36.82 -40.98 -51.22
CA VAL A 656 35.39 -41.13 -51.56
C VAL A 656 34.54 -40.66 -50.40
N ASP A 657 33.37 -40.09 -50.66
CA ASP A 657 32.41 -39.88 -49.57
C ASP A 657 31.77 -41.22 -49.22
N GLU A 658 31.74 -41.57 -47.94
CA GLU A 658 30.95 -42.70 -47.47
C GLU A 658 29.49 -42.26 -47.35
N VAL A 659 28.62 -42.89 -48.15
CA VAL A 659 27.20 -42.56 -48.18
C VAL A 659 26.45 -43.44 -47.18
N LEU A 660 26.04 -42.84 -46.08
CA LEU A 660 25.23 -43.48 -45.05
C LEU A 660 23.74 -43.28 -45.34
N ASN A 661 22.98 -44.38 -45.32
CA ASN A 661 21.52 -44.34 -45.32
C ASN A 661 21.02 -44.40 -43.88
N LEU A 662 20.76 -43.22 -43.32
CA LEU A 662 20.34 -43.03 -41.95
C LEU A 662 18.82 -43.16 -41.86
N ALA A 663 18.33 -44.26 -41.28
CA ALA A 663 16.93 -44.47 -41.00
C ALA A 663 16.77 -45.24 -39.69
N LEU A 664 15.67 -45.02 -38.96
CA LEU A 664 15.40 -45.78 -37.74
C LEU A 664 15.22 -47.27 -38.06
N THR A 665 15.75 -48.14 -37.21
CA THR A 665 15.76 -49.60 -37.40
C THR A 665 15.16 -50.35 -36.19
N GLY A 666 14.98 -51.67 -36.33
CA GLY A 666 14.49 -52.52 -35.23
C GLY A 666 13.12 -52.10 -34.72
N ALA A 667 12.99 -51.92 -33.40
CA ALA A 667 11.73 -51.53 -32.74
C ALA A 667 11.25 -50.12 -33.10
N GLN A 668 12.13 -49.26 -33.62
CA GLN A 668 11.81 -47.90 -34.04
C GLN A 668 11.63 -47.79 -35.58
N ALA A 669 11.65 -48.92 -36.31
CA ALA A 669 11.56 -48.89 -37.77
C ALA A 669 10.26 -48.26 -38.27
N GLY A 670 10.36 -47.40 -39.30
CA GLY A 670 9.22 -46.72 -39.93
C GLY A 670 8.72 -45.46 -39.22
N GLN A 671 9.31 -45.12 -38.08
CA GLN A 671 9.10 -43.84 -37.40
C GLN A 671 9.86 -42.70 -38.09
N THR A 672 9.43 -41.46 -37.85
CA THR A 672 10.10 -40.25 -38.38
C THR A 672 10.98 -39.56 -37.33
N PHE A 673 11.99 -38.82 -37.77
CA PHE A 673 12.87 -38.00 -36.95
C PHE A 673 13.11 -36.68 -37.65
N ASP A 674 13.49 -35.64 -36.92
CA ASP A 674 13.69 -34.30 -37.47
C ASP A 674 15.06 -33.70 -37.11
N THR A 675 15.81 -34.36 -36.25
CA THR A 675 17.13 -33.89 -35.82
C THR A 675 18.10 -35.06 -35.80
N LEU A 676 19.31 -34.82 -36.33
CA LEU A 676 20.43 -35.76 -36.29
C LEU A 676 21.59 -35.13 -35.53
N VAL A 677 22.27 -35.91 -34.70
CA VAL A 677 23.53 -35.51 -34.07
C VAL A 677 24.62 -36.46 -34.54
N PHE A 678 25.63 -35.91 -35.19
CA PHE A 678 26.81 -36.61 -35.69
C PHE A 678 27.95 -36.42 -34.70
N SER A 679 28.59 -37.50 -34.29
CA SER A 679 29.71 -37.51 -33.35
C SER A 679 30.77 -38.50 -33.81
N ALA A 680 32.04 -38.19 -33.59
CA ALA A 680 33.11 -39.16 -33.77
C ALA A 680 33.24 -40.10 -32.56
N LEU A 681 33.63 -41.35 -32.81
CA LEU A 681 33.92 -42.36 -31.80
C LEU A 681 35.41 -42.73 -31.82
N PRO A 682 35.94 -43.37 -30.76
CA PRO A 682 37.26 -43.98 -30.84
C PRO A 682 37.34 -44.94 -32.03
N TYR A 683 38.50 -45.00 -32.69
CA TYR A 683 38.76 -45.98 -33.73
C TYR A 683 38.37 -47.40 -33.30
N GLN A 684 37.75 -48.13 -34.21
CA GLN A 684 37.36 -49.53 -33.99
C GLN A 684 38.39 -50.47 -34.63
N PRO A 685 38.81 -51.56 -33.96
CA PRO A 685 39.69 -52.54 -34.57
C PRO A 685 38.98 -53.28 -35.71
N LEU A 686 39.70 -53.52 -36.81
CA LEU A 686 39.16 -54.30 -37.93
C LEU A 686 38.90 -55.77 -37.52
N PRO A 687 37.89 -56.45 -38.10
CA PRO A 687 37.59 -57.85 -37.78
C PRO A 687 38.83 -58.76 -37.93
N GLY A 688 39.20 -59.46 -36.84
CA GLY A 688 40.38 -60.34 -36.80
C GLY A 688 41.65 -59.71 -36.20
N ASN A 689 41.61 -58.43 -35.83
CA ASN A 689 42.65 -57.75 -35.05
C ASN A 689 42.24 -57.63 -33.56
N SER A 690 43.19 -57.86 -32.65
CA SER A 690 42.98 -57.75 -31.19
C SER A 690 43.82 -56.65 -30.53
N ASN A 691 44.65 -55.95 -31.31
CA ASN A 691 45.40 -54.81 -30.81
C ASN A 691 44.43 -53.65 -30.53
N GLN A 692 44.59 -52.99 -29.39
CA GLN A 692 43.91 -51.71 -29.13
C GLN A 692 44.70 -50.57 -29.77
N PRO A 693 44.05 -49.47 -30.20
CA PRO A 693 44.74 -48.27 -30.63
C PRO A 693 45.70 -47.81 -29.53
N ASP A 694 46.90 -47.36 -29.89
CA ASP A 694 47.86 -46.84 -28.90
C ASP A 694 47.25 -45.59 -28.25
N PRO A 695 47.00 -45.60 -26.92
CA PRO A 695 46.36 -44.49 -26.22
C PRO A 695 47.22 -43.21 -26.18
N SER A 696 48.48 -43.28 -26.61
CA SER A 696 49.38 -42.13 -26.78
C SER A 696 49.30 -41.45 -28.15
N LEU A 697 48.58 -42.05 -29.12
CA LEU A 697 48.28 -41.39 -30.39
C LEU A 697 47.34 -40.21 -30.14
N THR A 698 47.66 -39.07 -30.74
CA THR A 698 46.82 -37.87 -30.73
C THR A 698 45.73 -37.90 -31.80
N ASP A 699 45.76 -38.92 -32.66
CA ASP A 699 44.90 -39.09 -33.82
C ASP A 699 43.65 -39.92 -33.46
N SER A 700 42.51 -39.61 -34.08
CA SER A 700 41.18 -40.13 -33.73
C SER A 700 40.28 -40.20 -34.96
N SER A 701 39.15 -40.92 -34.92
CA SER A 701 38.18 -40.82 -36.01
C SER A 701 37.76 -39.36 -36.18
N ASP A 702 37.84 -38.85 -37.41
CA ASP A 702 37.49 -37.50 -37.80
C ASP A 702 36.82 -37.52 -39.18
N TYR A 703 35.71 -36.78 -39.32
CA TYR A 703 35.01 -36.71 -40.61
C TYR A 703 34.19 -35.42 -40.72
N GLY A 704 33.91 -35.03 -41.96
CA GLY A 704 32.97 -33.94 -42.28
C GLY A 704 31.65 -34.45 -42.86
N VAL A 705 30.55 -33.73 -42.63
CA VAL A 705 29.26 -34.00 -43.29
C VAL A 705 29.17 -33.18 -44.57
N ARG A 706 29.26 -33.83 -45.73
CA ARG A 706 29.25 -33.17 -47.04
C ARG A 706 27.85 -32.82 -47.53
N SER A 707 26.89 -33.72 -47.33
CA SER A 707 25.50 -33.43 -47.70
C SER A 707 24.51 -34.28 -46.93
N LEU A 708 23.30 -33.76 -46.78
CA LEU A 708 22.14 -34.44 -46.22
C LEU A 708 21.01 -34.39 -47.25
N THR A 709 20.58 -35.57 -47.72
CA THR A 709 19.47 -35.70 -48.68
C THR A 709 18.28 -36.41 -48.02
N TYR A 710 17.11 -35.78 -48.01
CA TYR A 710 15.91 -36.27 -47.32
C TYR A 710 14.63 -35.64 -47.87
N SER A 711 13.47 -36.15 -47.46
CA SER A 711 12.17 -35.65 -47.92
C SER A 711 11.29 -35.18 -46.76
N ILE A 712 10.72 -33.98 -46.87
CA ILE A 712 9.74 -33.43 -45.92
C ILE A 712 8.47 -33.10 -46.69
N GLY A 713 7.31 -33.56 -46.20
CA GLY A 713 6.01 -33.27 -46.82
C GLY A 713 5.92 -33.69 -48.30
N GLY A 714 6.67 -34.72 -48.71
CA GLY A 714 6.74 -35.21 -50.10
C GLY A 714 7.72 -34.45 -51.01
N SER A 715 8.37 -33.38 -50.55
CA SER A 715 9.41 -32.67 -51.29
C SER A 715 10.80 -33.15 -50.87
N ALA A 716 11.67 -33.46 -51.84
CA ALA A 716 13.03 -33.87 -51.59
C ALA A 716 13.98 -32.66 -51.52
N TYR A 717 14.87 -32.67 -50.53
CA TYR A 717 15.89 -31.67 -50.30
C TYR A 717 17.25 -32.34 -50.26
N THR A 718 18.24 -31.69 -50.86
CA THR A 718 19.67 -32.02 -50.68
C THR A 718 20.33 -30.75 -50.16
N VAL A 719 20.83 -30.80 -48.94
CA VAL A 719 21.53 -29.68 -48.31
C VAL A 719 23.00 -30.04 -48.16
N ALA A 720 23.87 -29.14 -48.61
CA ALA A 720 25.34 -29.22 -48.56
C ALA A 720 25.91 -27.84 -48.16
N PRO A 721 27.19 -27.72 -47.77
CA PRO A 721 27.81 -26.44 -47.37
C PRO A 721 27.58 -25.29 -48.35
N GLU A 722 27.70 -25.58 -49.65
CA GLU A 722 27.49 -24.64 -50.75
C GLU A 722 26.01 -24.35 -51.07
N THR A 723 25.07 -25.03 -50.39
CA THR A 723 23.64 -24.83 -50.62
C THR A 723 23.21 -23.48 -50.07
N THR A 724 22.82 -22.59 -51.00
CA THR A 724 22.28 -21.26 -50.68
C THR A 724 21.07 -21.37 -49.75
N ALA A 725 20.91 -20.43 -48.82
CA ALA A 725 19.82 -20.43 -47.83
C ALA A 725 18.42 -20.60 -48.45
N ALA A 726 18.18 -20.05 -49.65
CA ALA A 726 16.90 -20.15 -50.37
C ALA A 726 16.52 -21.58 -50.79
N ASN A 727 17.49 -22.50 -50.88
CA ASN A 727 17.29 -23.89 -51.30
C ASN A 727 17.30 -24.88 -50.13
N ARG A 728 17.42 -24.39 -48.88
CA ARG A 728 17.29 -25.22 -47.68
C ARG A 728 15.80 -25.32 -47.29
N PRO A 729 15.33 -26.45 -46.74
CA PRO A 729 13.98 -26.50 -46.21
C PRO A 729 13.84 -25.48 -45.07
N ALA A 730 12.64 -24.89 -44.93
CA ALA A 730 12.36 -23.94 -43.87
C ALA A 730 12.59 -24.61 -42.50
N GLY A 731 13.36 -23.95 -41.63
CA GLY A 731 13.73 -24.49 -40.32
C GLY A 731 14.95 -25.41 -40.32
N PHE A 732 15.64 -25.61 -41.45
CA PHE A 732 16.93 -26.29 -41.45
C PHE A 732 17.98 -25.44 -40.73
N ALA A 733 18.66 -26.04 -39.75
CA ALA A 733 19.72 -25.39 -39.00
C ALA A 733 20.84 -26.39 -38.65
N LEU A 734 22.07 -25.88 -38.57
CA LEU A 734 23.22 -26.60 -38.05
C LEU A 734 23.69 -25.92 -36.77
N ALA A 735 24.03 -26.72 -35.76
CA ALA A 735 24.65 -26.26 -34.52
C ALA A 735 25.78 -27.22 -34.13
N ALA A 736 26.68 -26.77 -33.27
CA ALA A 736 27.75 -27.60 -32.74
C ALA A 736 27.68 -27.64 -31.20
N ALA A 737 27.91 -28.80 -30.61
CA ALA A 737 28.12 -28.93 -29.16
C ALA A 737 29.60 -29.23 -28.89
N GLY A 738 30.28 -28.35 -28.15
CA GLY A 738 31.72 -28.43 -27.90
C GLY A 738 32.60 -27.61 -28.85
N GLY A 739 32.02 -26.78 -29.74
CA GLY A 739 32.75 -25.93 -30.68
C GLY A 739 31.81 -25.05 -31.53
N SER A 740 32.30 -24.52 -32.65
CA SER A 740 31.52 -23.78 -33.65
C SER A 740 31.36 -24.59 -34.93
N VAL A 741 30.22 -24.50 -35.61
CA VAL A 741 30.03 -25.14 -36.93
C VAL A 741 30.92 -24.43 -37.94
N VAL A 742 31.78 -25.18 -38.63
CA VAL A 742 32.65 -24.65 -39.68
C VAL A 742 32.37 -25.34 -41.01
N THR A 743 32.67 -24.61 -42.08
CA THR A 743 32.68 -25.15 -43.44
C THR A 743 34.11 -25.17 -43.93
N TRP A 744 34.66 -26.36 -44.08
CA TRP A 744 36.04 -26.53 -44.53
C TRP A 744 36.08 -27.05 -45.96
N THR A 745 37.12 -26.64 -46.68
CA THR A 745 37.45 -27.17 -48.01
C THR A 745 38.90 -27.62 -48.02
N ASN A 746 39.13 -28.94 -48.09
CA ASN A 746 40.48 -29.48 -48.13
C ASN A 746 41.25 -28.97 -49.39
N PRO A 747 42.48 -28.44 -49.24
CA PRO A 747 43.30 -27.93 -50.35
C PRO A 747 43.60 -28.96 -51.46
N VAL A 748 43.58 -30.25 -51.12
CA VAL A 748 43.90 -31.36 -52.03
C VAL A 748 42.66 -31.84 -52.80
N TYR A 749 41.44 -31.64 -52.25
CA TYR A 749 40.24 -32.34 -52.74
C TYR A 749 39.02 -31.47 -53.09
N THR A 750 39.16 -30.13 -53.04
CA THR A 750 38.32 -29.10 -53.70
C THR A 750 36.79 -29.09 -53.42
N THR A 751 36.29 -29.90 -52.48
CA THR A 751 34.85 -29.97 -52.13
C THR A 751 34.65 -29.73 -50.64
N ALA A 752 33.62 -28.95 -50.29
CA ALA A 752 33.38 -28.50 -48.92
C ALA A 752 32.61 -29.54 -48.09
N ALA A 753 32.86 -29.57 -46.78
CA ALA A 753 32.10 -30.34 -45.79
C ALA A 753 31.81 -29.49 -44.54
N TRP A 754 30.80 -29.86 -43.77
CA TRP A 754 30.55 -29.32 -42.43
C TRP A 754 31.33 -30.10 -41.38
N GLY A 755 32.01 -29.39 -40.50
CA GLY A 755 32.66 -29.95 -39.32
C GLY A 755 32.49 -29.04 -38.10
N VAL A 756 33.32 -29.25 -37.08
CA VAL A 756 33.28 -28.49 -35.82
C VAL A 756 34.67 -27.96 -35.50
N GLU A 757 34.77 -26.69 -35.18
CA GLU A 757 36.01 -26.08 -34.67
C GLU A 757 35.84 -25.89 -33.16
N GLY A 758 36.40 -26.81 -32.35
CA GLY A 758 36.24 -26.82 -30.89
C GLY A 758 37.52 -27.09 -30.11
N PHE A 759 38.36 -28.03 -30.56
CA PHE A 759 39.59 -28.40 -29.85
C PHE A 759 40.85 -27.75 -30.44
N SER A 760 41.25 -26.58 -29.94
CA SER A 760 42.57 -26.03 -30.27
C SER A 760 43.69 -26.78 -29.54
N GLY A 761 44.57 -27.50 -30.27
CA GLY A 761 45.91 -27.87 -29.77
C GLY A 761 46.12 -29.31 -29.27
N VAL A 762 45.29 -30.27 -29.64
CA VAL A 762 45.52 -31.70 -29.38
C VAL A 762 45.56 -32.41 -30.74
N GLY A 763 46.63 -33.14 -31.04
CA GLY A 763 47.08 -33.40 -32.42
C GLY A 763 46.26 -34.36 -33.29
N GLY A 764 45.04 -33.97 -33.64
CA GLY A 764 44.42 -34.25 -34.94
C GLY A 764 44.82 -33.12 -35.91
N THR A 765 45.12 -33.45 -37.17
CA THR A 765 45.79 -32.52 -38.09
C THR A 765 44.88 -31.48 -38.76
N ASP A 766 43.55 -31.59 -38.64
CA ASP A 766 42.60 -30.67 -39.28
C ASP A 766 41.52 -30.17 -38.28
N PRO A 767 41.60 -28.93 -37.77
CA PRO A 767 40.72 -28.40 -36.70
C PRO A 767 39.29 -28.08 -37.16
N GLU A 768 38.87 -28.59 -38.31
CA GLU A 768 37.62 -28.21 -38.98
C GLU A 768 36.73 -29.41 -39.34
N GLU A 769 36.96 -30.56 -38.70
CA GLU A 769 36.20 -31.82 -38.84
C GLU A 769 35.40 -32.14 -37.57
N ILE A 770 34.64 -33.23 -37.53
CA ILE A 770 34.01 -33.73 -36.29
C ILE A 770 34.99 -34.70 -35.63
N GLY A 771 35.69 -34.31 -34.56
CA GLY A 771 36.72 -35.14 -33.92
C GLY A 771 36.33 -35.79 -32.59
N TYR A 772 37.03 -36.88 -32.24
CA TYR A 772 36.93 -37.54 -30.93
C TYR A 772 38.22 -37.35 -30.13
N HIS A 773 38.16 -36.87 -28.89
CA HIS A 773 39.35 -36.70 -28.05
C HIS A 773 39.60 -37.96 -27.19
N PRO A 774 40.62 -38.78 -27.49
CA PRO A 774 40.83 -40.05 -26.78
C PRO A 774 41.25 -39.90 -25.32
N GLN A 775 42.05 -38.88 -24.97
CA GLN A 775 42.52 -38.68 -23.60
C GLN A 775 41.42 -38.11 -22.67
N GLN A 776 40.52 -37.29 -23.20
CA GLN A 776 39.42 -36.69 -22.43
C GLN A 776 38.11 -37.50 -22.53
N SER A 777 38.03 -38.45 -23.48
CA SER A 777 36.83 -39.25 -23.76
C SER A 777 35.59 -38.39 -24.09
N ILE A 778 35.81 -37.34 -24.87
CA ILE A 778 34.77 -36.41 -25.33
C ILE A 778 34.76 -36.34 -26.86
N SER A 779 33.61 -36.05 -27.46
CA SER A 779 33.45 -35.93 -28.91
C SER A 779 32.85 -34.58 -29.27
N GLU A 780 33.29 -33.98 -30.37
CA GLU A 780 32.58 -32.88 -31.00
C GLU A 780 31.27 -33.38 -31.61
N ASN A 781 30.22 -32.57 -31.55
CA ASN A 781 28.91 -32.94 -32.06
C ASN A 781 28.42 -31.94 -33.10
N LEU A 782 28.16 -32.38 -34.32
CA LEU A 782 27.43 -31.61 -35.31
C LEU A 782 25.94 -31.96 -35.25
N ILE A 783 25.10 -30.99 -34.89
CA ILE A 783 23.65 -31.13 -34.76
C ILE A 783 23.00 -30.57 -36.03
N ALA A 784 22.20 -31.39 -36.70
CA ALA A 784 21.44 -31.01 -37.88
C ALA A 784 19.93 -31.09 -37.61
N SER A 785 19.28 -29.94 -37.46
CA SER A 785 17.83 -29.81 -37.49
C SER A 785 17.37 -29.78 -38.94
N LEU A 786 16.51 -30.71 -39.34
CA LEU A 786 16.17 -30.98 -40.73
C LEU A 786 15.07 -30.05 -41.28
N GLY A 787 14.45 -29.22 -40.43
CA GLY A 787 13.32 -28.36 -40.81
C GLY A 787 11.96 -29.08 -40.90
N GLY A 788 11.93 -30.37 -40.61
CA GLY A 788 10.71 -31.17 -40.56
C GLY A 788 11.01 -32.65 -40.41
N ALA A 789 9.97 -33.43 -40.05
CA ALA A 789 10.11 -34.86 -39.81
C ALA A 789 10.28 -35.64 -41.13
N THR A 790 11.28 -36.51 -41.19
CA THR A 790 11.58 -37.44 -42.28
C THR A 790 11.72 -38.86 -41.76
N SER A 791 11.46 -39.88 -42.59
CA SER A 791 11.69 -41.29 -42.25
C SER A 791 13.13 -41.75 -42.49
N SER A 792 13.90 -40.99 -43.27
CA SER A 792 15.28 -41.33 -43.64
C SER A 792 16.06 -40.10 -44.13
N VAL A 793 17.38 -40.14 -43.96
CA VAL A 793 18.34 -39.18 -44.50
C VAL A 793 19.48 -39.97 -45.14
N THR A 794 19.85 -39.62 -46.36
CA THR A 794 21.10 -40.07 -46.96
C THR A 794 22.17 -39.02 -46.66
N ALA A 795 23.12 -39.35 -45.80
CA ALA A 795 24.24 -38.49 -45.43
C ALA A 795 25.50 -38.91 -46.19
N ALA A 796 26.17 -37.97 -46.86
CA ALA A 796 27.49 -38.19 -47.41
C ALA A 796 28.53 -37.71 -46.39
N LEU A 797 29.25 -38.65 -45.77
CA LEU A 797 30.36 -38.35 -44.88
C LEU A 797 31.65 -38.30 -45.69
N ARG A 798 32.43 -37.25 -45.49
CA ARG A 798 33.69 -37.01 -46.19
C ARG A 798 34.85 -37.23 -45.21
N LEU A 799 35.90 -37.84 -45.72
CA LEU A 799 37.08 -38.28 -44.96
C LEU A 799 36.85 -39.43 -43.97
N PHE A 800 35.61 -39.92 -43.86
CA PHE A 800 35.30 -41.14 -43.14
C PHE A 800 35.90 -42.37 -43.83
N PHE A 801 37.14 -42.76 -43.47
CA PHE A 801 37.93 -43.77 -44.20
C PHE A 801 38.28 -45.03 -43.37
N ALA A 802 38.71 -46.07 -44.10
CA ALA A 802 39.47 -47.20 -43.55
C ALA A 802 40.98 -46.97 -43.82
N PRO A 803 41.89 -47.54 -43.01
CA PRO A 803 43.12 -46.90 -42.55
C PRO A 803 44.12 -46.53 -43.64
N ASP A 804 44.75 -45.35 -43.50
CA ASP A 804 45.90 -44.89 -44.27
C ASP A 804 47.18 -44.79 -43.41
N PHE A 805 47.48 -45.83 -42.62
CA PHE A 805 48.78 -45.96 -41.92
C PHE A 805 49.24 -47.42 -41.80
N GLY A 806 49.01 -48.23 -42.84
CA GLY A 806 49.60 -49.57 -42.95
C GLY A 806 49.15 -50.62 -41.92
N VAL A 807 48.21 -50.34 -41.00
CA VAL A 807 47.71 -51.33 -40.03
C VAL A 807 46.30 -50.98 -39.44
N GLN A 808 45.36 -51.93 -39.56
CA GLN A 808 44.56 -52.50 -38.45
C GLN A 808 43.31 -51.82 -37.80
N PHE A 809 42.98 -50.55 -38.03
CA PHE A 809 41.85 -49.85 -37.39
C PHE A 809 40.96 -49.09 -38.37
N ALA A 810 39.67 -48.93 -38.09
CA ALA A 810 38.69 -48.22 -38.92
C ALA A 810 38.07 -47.05 -38.15
N GLU A 811 37.76 -45.97 -38.88
CA GLU A 811 36.99 -44.86 -38.33
C GLU A 811 35.61 -45.29 -37.89
N ALA A 812 35.15 -44.67 -36.81
CA ALA A 812 33.85 -44.89 -36.25
C ALA A 812 33.11 -43.58 -36.01
N ALA A 813 31.85 -43.55 -36.44
CA ALA A 813 30.93 -42.45 -36.28
C ALA A 813 29.72 -42.92 -35.48
N GLN A 814 29.16 -42.01 -34.70
CA GLN A 814 27.87 -42.18 -34.07
C GLN A 814 26.89 -41.18 -34.67
N VAL A 815 25.69 -41.65 -34.99
CA VAL A 815 24.56 -40.79 -35.33
C VAL A 815 23.41 -41.06 -34.39
N GLN A 816 22.97 -40.01 -33.70
CA GLN A 816 21.81 -40.05 -32.83
C GLN A 816 20.60 -39.42 -33.55
N PHE A 817 19.46 -40.08 -33.44
CA PHE A 817 18.21 -39.70 -34.08
C PHE A 817 17.26 -39.12 -33.05
N TYR A 818 16.88 -37.86 -33.21
CA TYR A 818 15.97 -37.17 -32.32
C TYR A 818 14.67 -36.81 -33.04
N ARG A 819 13.56 -36.90 -32.29
CA ARG A 819 12.27 -36.36 -32.71
C ARG A 819 11.85 -35.26 -31.75
N THR A 820 11.44 -34.15 -32.34
CA THR A 820 10.82 -33.04 -31.66
C THR A 820 9.29 -33.23 -31.73
N THR A 821 8.64 -33.28 -30.57
CA THR A 821 7.19 -33.45 -30.47
C THR A 821 6.57 -32.25 -29.77
N THR A 822 5.72 -31.50 -30.49
CA THR A 822 4.90 -30.45 -29.88
C THR A 822 3.56 -31.04 -29.44
N THR A 823 3.24 -30.89 -28.16
CA THR A 823 2.00 -31.33 -27.54
C THR A 823 1.36 -30.19 -26.75
N PRO A 824 0.06 -30.24 -26.42
CA PRO A 824 -0.50 -29.31 -25.45
C PRO A 824 0.25 -29.37 -24.11
N GLY A 825 0.52 -28.21 -23.51
CA GLY A 825 1.10 -28.16 -22.17
C GLY A 825 0.12 -28.61 -21.09
N THR A 826 0.63 -28.83 -19.89
CA THR A 826 -0.16 -29.30 -18.74
C THR A 826 -0.73 -28.11 -17.95
N VAL A 827 -2.05 -27.98 -17.96
CA VAL A 827 -2.79 -27.06 -17.08
C VAL A 827 -3.61 -27.87 -16.08
N GLN A 828 -3.36 -27.65 -14.79
CA GLN A 828 -4.00 -28.37 -13.70
C GLN A 828 -4.83 -27.41 -12.84
N ILE A 829 -6.13 -27.68 -12.75
CA ILE A 829 -7.07 -26.87 -11.99
C ILE A 829 -7.51 -27.63 -10.74
N ARG A 830 -7.57 -26.92 -9.62
CA ARG A 830 -8.14 -27.39 -8.36
C ARG A 830 -9.27 -26.46 -7.94
N GLN A 831 -10.47 -27.01 -7.78
CA GLN A 831 -11.56 -26.29 -7.12
C GLN A 831 -11.36 -26.32 -5.60
N VAL A 832 -11.52 -25.18 -4.96
CA VAL A 832 -11.50 -25.04 -3.50
C VAL A 832 -12.78 -24.37 -3.06
N SER A 833 -13.56 -25.08 -2.24
CA SER A 833 -14.80 -24.54 -1.66
C SER A 833 -14.51 -23.82 -0.34
N LEU A 834 -14.84 -22.53 -0.28
CA LEU A 834 -14.98 -21.80 0.97
C LEU A 834 -16.34 -22.16 1.57
N SER A 835 -16.33 -22.74 2.76
CA SER A 835 -17.53 -23.21 3.44
C SER A 835 -17.59 -22.77 4.89
N GLY A 836 -18.80 -22.62 5.41
CA GLY A 836 -19.01 -22.24 6.80
C GLY A 836 -20.46 -22.01 7.15
N THR A 837 -20.72 -22.07 8.45
CA THR A 837 -22.00 -21.69 9.05
C THR A 837 -21.73 -20.59 10.08
N PRO A 838 -22.56 -19.55 10.19
CA PRO A 838 -22.46 -18.61 11.30
C PRO A 838 -22.45 -19.34 12.64
N ASN A 839 -21.61 -18.90 13.58
CA ASN A 839 -21.62 -19.39 14.95
C ASN A 839 -23.02 -19.22 15.54
N PRO A 840 -23.58 -20.25 16.20
CA PRO A 840 -24.86 -20.11 16.89
C PRO A 840 -24.70 -19.06 17.97
N VAL A 841 -25.61 -18.08 17.97
CA VAL A 841 -25.64 -17.00 18.93
C VAL A 841 -27.01 -16.91 19.55
N SER A 842 -27.06 -16.50 20.82
CA SER A 842 -28.31 -16.22 21.50
C SER A 842 -28.26 -14.85 22.15
N ARG A 843 -29.45 -14.27 22.37
CA ARG A 843 -29.62 -13.04 23.16
C ARG A 843 -30.93 -13.09 23.91
N GLU A 844 -31.06 -12.33 24.98
CA GLU A 844 -32.33 -12.16 25.66
C GLU A 844 -33.28 -11.27 24.84
N TYR A 845 -34.59 -11.46 25.06
CA TYR A 845 -35.61 -10.55 24.55
C TYR A 845 -35.33 -9.11 25.01
N GLY A 846 -35.41 -8.15 24.09
CA GLY A 846 -35.09 -6.74 24.34
C GLY A 846 -33.63 -6.33 24.20
N ASP A 847 -32.69 -7.29 24.12
CA ASP A 847 -31.28 -6.98 23.93
C ASP A 847 -30.93 -6.77 22.44
N ALA A 848 -29.84 -6.05 22.17
CA ALA A 848 -29.32 -5.87 20.81
C ALA A 848 -28.79 -7.19 20.22
N ASN A 849 -28.82 -7.31 18.89
CA ASN A 849 -28.20 -8.45 18.22
C ASN A 849 -26.68 -8.46 18.51
N PRO A 850 -26.10 -9.62 18.86
CA PRO A 850 -24.65 -9.74 19.01
C PRO A 850 -23.95 -9.60 17.65
N ALA A 851 -22.64 -9.38 17.67
CA ALA A 851 -21.83 -9.48 16.47
C ALA A 851 -21.85 -10.93 15.95
N PHE A 852 -22.04 -11.10 14.64
CA PHE A 852 -22.03 -12.41 14.01
C PHE A 852 -20.61 -12.79 13.58
N SER A 853 -20.28 -14.06 13.72
CA SER A 853 -18.99 -14.63 13.32
C SER A 853 -19.21 -15.99 12.66
N PHE A 854 -18.25 -16.50 11.91
CA PHE A 854 -18.33 -17.82 11.26
C PHE A 854 -17.59 -18.90 12.05
N GLN A 855 -18.14 -20.11 12.05
CA GLN A 855 -17.40 -21.35 12.27
C GLN A 855 -17.32 -22.08 10.93
N GLY A 856 -16.11 -22.32 10.43
CA GLY A 856 -15.92 -23.03 9.17
C GLY A 856 -14.50 -23.52 8.99
N SER A 857 -14.35 -24.57 8.18
CA SER A 857 -13.06 -25.04 7.70
C SER A 857 -12.66 -24.25 6.46
N GLY A 858 -11.62 -23.44 6.60
CA GLY A 858 -10.86 -22.86 5.50
C GLY A 858 -10.06 -21.62 5.92
N PRO A 859 -8.81 -21.76 6.40
CA PRO A 859 -8.01 -20.56 6.69
C PRO A 859 -6.51 -20.65 6.32
N THR A 860 -6.06 -21.64 5.55
CA THR A 860 -4.66 -21.66 5.04
C THR A 860 -4.51 -21.11 3.62
N PHE A 861 -5.60 -20.98 2.86
CA PHE A 861 -5.59 -20.61 1.43
C PHE A 861 -5.96 -19.17 1.12
N LEU A 862 -6.48 -18.42 2.10
CA LEU A 862 -6.75 -16.98 1.95
C LEU A 862 -5.54 -16.12 2.35
N GLY A 863 -4.45 -16.71 2.84
CA GLY A 863 -3.32 -15.93 3.34
C GLY A 863 -2.73 -14.99 2.29
N VAL A 864 -2.60 -15.46 1.04
CA VAL A 864 -2.15 -14.63 -0.09
C VAL A 864 -3.18 -13.54 -0.40
N ASP A 865 -4.46 -13.88 -0.55
CA ASP A 865 -5.53 -12.92 -0.84
C ASP A 865 -5.68 -11.86 0.26
N GLN A 866 -5.57 -12.24 1.54
CA GLN A 866 -5.55 -11.34 2.69
C GLN A 866 -4.34 -10.42 2.68
N TYR A 867 -3.16 -10.96 2.35
CA TYR A 867 -1.97 -10.16 2.19
C TYR A 867 -2.15 -9.14 1.06
N VAL A 868 -2.57 -9.56 -0.14
CA VAL A 868 -2.78 -8.65 -1.27
C VAL A 868 -3.86 -7.61 -0.96
N ALA A 869 -4.99 -7.99 -0.34
CA ALA A 869 -6.04 -7.08 0.12
C ALA A 869 -5.54 -6.04 1.14
N SER A 870 -4.57 -6.42 1.99
CA SER A 870 -3.95 -5.50 2.94
C SER A 870 -3.02 -4.47 2.29
N GLN A 871 -2.48 -4.78 1.10
CA GLN A 871 -1.51 -3.94 0.39
C GLN A 871 -2.17 -3.08 -0.71
N ILE A 872 -3.18 -3.59 -1.41
CA ILE A 872 -3.85 -2.91 -2.52
C ILE A 872 -5.31 -2.61 -2.16
N SER A 873 -5.66 -1.32 -2.17
CA SER A 873 -7.04 -0.87 -1.98
C SER A 873 -7.92 -1.29 -3.17
N GLY A 874 -9.07 -1.90 -2.91
CA GLY A 874 -10.00 -2.38 -3.95
C GLY A 874 -9.82 -3.84 -4.36
N TYR A 875 -8.86 -4.56 -3.78
CA TYR A 875 -8.82 -6.02 -3.84
C TYR A 875 -9.78 -6.57 -2.77
N GLU A 876 -10.99 -6.98 -3.19
CA GLU A 876 -12.02 -7.46 -2.27
C GLU A 876 -11.77 -8.90 -1.83
N LEU A 877 -11.97 -9.17 -0.54
CA LEU A 877 -11.90 -10.53 -0.01
C LEU A 877 -13.18 -11.30 -0.35
N PRO A 878 -13.09 -12.59 -0.71
CA PRO A 878 -14.24 -13.42 -1.06
C PRO A 878 -14.97 -13.92 0.20
N LEU A 879 -15.35 -13.00 1.09
CA LEU A 879 -16.04 -13.29 2.35
C LEU A 879 -17.54 -13.02 2.23
N PRO A 880 -18.40 -13.87 2.81
CA PRO A 880 -19.84 -13.66 2.81
C PRO A 880 -20.26 -12.58 3.83
N THR A 881 -21.47 -12.05 3.66
CA THR A 881 -22.10 -11.16 4.66
C THR A 881 -23.20 -11.89 5.43
N ILE A 882 -23.36 -11.60 6.73
CA ILE A 882 -24.39 -12.18 7.59
C ILE A 882 -25.41 -11.11 7.94
N SER A 883 -26.69 -11.43 7.80
CA SER A 883 -27.80 -10.57 8.20
C SER A 883 -28.87 -11.34 8.96
N THR A 884 -29.71 -10.63 9.69
CA THR A 884 -30.93 -11.19 10.28
C THR A 884 -32.03 -10.14 10.26
N SER A 885 -33.28 -10.59 10.12
CA SER A 885 -34.45 -9.74 10.29
C SER A 885 -34.80 -9.51 11.77
N ALA A 886 -34.16 -10.23 12.69
CA ALA A 886 -34.39 -10.06 14.12
C ALA A 886 -33.94 -8.66 14.58
N THR A 887 -34.76 -8.02 15.40
CA THR A 887 -34.52 -6.72 16.04
C THR A 887 -34.70 -6.87 17.55
N PRO A 888 -34.28 -5.91 18.40
CA PRO A 888 -34.49 -6.02 19.86
C PRO A 888 -35.94 -6.31 20.28
N THR A 889 -36.93 -5.94 19.46
CA THR A 889 -38.36 -6.18 19.66
C THR A 889 -38.88 -7.52 19.15
N SER A 890 -38.05 -8.29 18.44
CA SER A 890 -38.41 -9.62 17.93
C SER A 890 -38.77 -10.58 19.09
N PRO A 891 -39.94 -11.24 19.06
CA PRO A 891 -40.36 -12.22 20.07
C PRO A 891 -39.34 -13.34 20.33
N VAL A 892 -39.48 -14.04 21.44
CA VAL A 892 -38.71 -15.27 21.71
C VAL A 892 -38.93 -16.30 20.61
N GLY A 893 -37.84 -16.89 20.15
CA GLY A 893 -37.84 -17.86 19.06
C GLY A 893 -36.53 -17.85 18.28
N ASP A 894 -36.48 -18.69 17.25
CA ASP A 894 -35.33 -18.83 16.37
C ASP A 894 -35.49 -17.97 15.13
N TYR A 895 -34.47 -17.17 14.84
CA TYR A 895 -34.41 -16.28 13.68
C TYR A 895 -33.28 -16.71 12.76
N PRO A 896 -33.52 -16.73 11.43
CA PRO A 896 -32.47 -17.06 10.49
C PRO A 896 -31.37 -16.00 10.52
N LEU A 897 -30.12 -16.47 10.59
CA LEU A 897 -28.95 -15.71 10.16
C LEU A 897 -28.74 -16.01 8.69
N VAL A 898 -29.21 -15.11 7.83
CA VAL A 898 -29.12 -15.24 6.38
C VAL A 898 -27.71 -14.87 5.95
N VAL A 899 -27.02 -15.85 5.38
CA VAL A 899 -25.73 -15.65 4.75
C VAL A 899 -25.94 -15.27 3.29
N THR A 900 -25.42 -14.10 2.90
CA THR A 900 -25.35 -13.70 1.50
C THR A 900 -23.93 -14.02 1.01
N PRO A 901 -23.75 -14.98 0.09
CA PRO A 901 -22.44 -15.30 -0.46
C PRO A 901 -21.85 -14.08 -1.20
N PRO A 902 -20.52 -14.01 -1.34
CA PRO A 902 -19.90 -12.99 -2.18
C PRO A 902 -20.36 -13.12 -3.64
N PRO A 903 -20.13 -12.09 -4.48
CA PRO A 903 -20.39 -12.17 -5.92
C PRO A 903 -19.78 -13.43 -6.54
N THR A 904 -20.46 -14.01 -7.52
CA THR A 904 -20.02 -15.27 -8.17
C THR A 904 -19.17 -15.05 -9.42
N SER A 905 -18.75 -13.82 -9.68
CA SER A 905 -17.97 -13.45 -10.86
C SER A 905 -17.06 -12.26 -10.56
N GLY A 906 -15.83 -12.32 -11.05
CA GLY A 906 -14.80 -11.29 -10.84
C GLY A 906 -13.50 -11.92 -10.39
N PHE A 907 -12.38 -11.25 -10.66
CA PHE A 907 -11.03 -11.84 -10.57
C PHE A 907 -10.73 -12.62 -9.28
N VAL A 908 -11.06 -12.08 -8.10
CA VAL A 908 -10.84 -12.81 -6.83
C VAL A 908 -11.92 -13.87 -6.58
N TYR A 909 -13.14 -13.64 -7.03
CA TYR A 909 -14.27 -14.53 -6.75
C TYR A 909 -14.28 -15.79 -7.60
N ASP A 910 -13.78 -15.72 -8.83
CA ASP A 910 -13.67 -16.82 -9.77
C ASP A 910 -12.62 -17.87 -9.34
N ARG A 911 -11.90 -17.62 -8.24
CA ARG A 911 -10.93 -18.55 -7.63
C ARG A 911 -11.59 -19.64 -6.79
N TYR A 912 -12.69 -19.32 -6.10
CA TYR A 912 -13.28 -20.18 -5.09
C TYR A 912 -14.74 -20.53 -5.39
N THR A 913 -15.12 -21.76 -5.05
CA THR A 913 -16.53 -22.13 -4.93
C THR A 913 -17.04 -21.77 -3.53
N TYR A 914 -18.34 -21.50 -3.38
CA TYR A 914 -18.93 -21.06 -2.12
C TYR A 914 -20.00 -22.03 -1.65
N ASP A 915 -19.85 -22.54 -0.43
CA ASP A 915 -20.80 -23.42 0.23
C ASP A 915 -21.09 -22.91 1.65
N PHE A 916 -21.85 -21.82 1.72
CA PHE A 916 -22.28 -21.23 2.98
C PHE A 916 -23.70 -21.62 3.31
N SER A 917 -23.92 -21.98 4.56
CA SER A 917 -25.25 -22.29 5.09
C SER A 917 -25.72 -21.22 6.07
N ASN A 918 -27.03 -21.02 6.13
CA ASN A 918 -27.65 -20.11 7.09
C ASN A 918 -27.47 -20.63 8.52
N GLY A 919 -27.28 -19.71 9.46
CA GLY A 919 -27.23 -20.01 10.89
C GLY A 919 -28.55 -19.66 11.60
N THR A 920 -28.52 -19.72 12.92
CA THR A 920 -29.68 -19.37 13.76
C THR A 920 -29.25 -18.43 14.88
N LEU A 921 -30.02 -17.35 15.05
CA LEU A 921 -30.02 -16.51 16.25
C LEU A 921 -31.22 -16.91 17.10
N THR A 922 -30.97 -17.40 18.31
CA THR A 922 -32.03 -17.76 19.26
C THR A 922 -32.29 -16.58 20.20
N VAL A 923 -33.49 -16.03 20.18
CA VAL A 923 -33.96 -15.06 21.18
C VAL A 923 -34.58 -15.83 22.34
N ILE A 924 -33.95 -15.75 23.52
CA ILE A 924 -34.42 -16.44 24.73
C ILE A 924 -35.25 -15.50 25.61
N PRO A 925 -36.18 -16.03 26.44
CA PRO A 925 -37.02 -15.20 27.30
C PRO A 925 -36.23 -14.34 28.26
N ALA A 926 -36.66 -13.09 28.44
CA ALA A 926 -36.10 -12.21 29.46
C ALA A 926 -36.64 -12.58 30.86
N PRO A 927 -35.83 -12.47 31.93
CA PRO A 927 -36.27 -12.77 33.28
C PRO A 927 -37.18 -11.67 33.86
N LEU A 928 -38.29 -12.06 34.48
CA LEU A 928 -39.14 -11.18 35.30
C LEU A 928 -39.11 -11.58 36.76
N SER A 929 -39.17 -10.55 37.62
CA SER A 929 -39.33 -10.70 39.07
C SER A 929 -40.59 -9.97 39.53
N ILE A 930 -41.43 -10.68 40.27
CA ILE A 930 -42.71 -10.18 40.79
C ILE A 930 -42.61 -10.06 42.32
N VAL A 931 -43.03 -8.91 42.85
CA VAL A 931 -43.08 -8.65 44.29
C VAL A 931 -44.51 -8.23 44.64
N SER A 932 -45.17 -9.02 45.49
CA SER A 932 -46.52 -8.71 45.94
C SER A 932 -46.53 -7.66 47.04
N ASP A 933 -47.55 -6.82 47.05
CA ASP A 933 -47.80 -5.90 48.16
C ASP A 933 -48.37 -6.64 49.38
N ASN A 934 -48.40 -5.96 50.53
CA ASN A 934 -49.09 -6.44 51.74
C ASN A 934 -50.49 -5.81 51.82
N PHE A 935 -51.45 -6.57 52.34
CA PHE A 935 -52.87 -6.22 52.37
C PHE A 935 -53.46 -6.38 53.77
N LEU A 936 -54.58 -5.71 54.02
CA LEU A 936 -55.29 -5.73 55.30
C LEU A 936 -56.80 -5.75 55.07
N LYS A 937 -57.55 -6.57 55.82
CA LYS A 937 -59.02 -6.48 55.91
C LYS A 937 -59.53 -6.81 57.31
N THR A 938 -60.77 -6.41 57.62
CA THR A 938 -61.45 -6.83 58.86
C THR A 938 -62.17 -8.15 58.64
N TYR A 939 -62.24 -8.99 59.67
CA TYR A 939 -62.91 -10.30 59.64
C TYR A 939 -64.34 -10.20 59.10
N GLY A 940 -64.61 -10.93 58.02
CA GLY A 940 -65.90 -10.94 57.30
C GLY A 940 -66.12 -9.83 56.27
N ASP A 941 -65.15 -8.94 56.05
CA ASP A 941 -65.14 -8.07 54.87
C ASP A 941 -64.65 -8.85 53.63
N ALA A 942 -65.00 -8.37 52.44
CA ALA A 942 -64.48 -8.91 51.19
C ALA A 942 -62.95 -8.70 51.09
N ASP A 943 -62.26 -9.55 50.33
CA ASP A 943 -60.83 -9.38 50.08
C ASP A 943 -60.55 -8.08 49.31
N PRO A 944 -59.45 -7.36 49.64
CA PRO A 944 -58.99 -6.26 48.82
C PRO A 944 -58.50 -6.78 47.45
N GLU A 945 -58.47 -5.89 46.46
CA GLU A 945 -57.82 -6.18 45.18
C GLU A 945 -56.32 -6.39 45.41
N LEU A 946 -55.81 -7.55 44.96
CA LEU A 946 -54.40 -7.90 45.15
C LEU A 946 -53.53 -7.22 44.08
N THR A 947 -52.57 -6.39 44.50
CA THR A 947 -51.61 -5.67 43.66
C THR A 947 -50.17 -6.21 43.80
N PHE A 948 -49.34 -5.94 42.79
CA PHE A 948 -47.94 -6.36 42.77
C PHE A 948 -47.09 -5.47 41.84
N GLY A 949 -45.79 -5.39 42.13
CA GLY A 949 -44.78 -4.79 41.26
C GLY A 949 -44.10 -5.83 40.36
N VAL A 950 -43.75 -5.42 39.13
CA VAL A 950 -43.02 -6.25 38.16
C VAL A 950 -41.77 -5.52 37.70
N THR A 951 -40.63 -6.22 37.69
CA THR A 951 -39.34 -5.71 37.19
C THR A 951 -38.76 -6.66 36.14
N GLY A 952 -37.93 -6.12 35.24
CA GLY A 952 -37.35 -6.88 34.12
C GLY A 952 -38.07 -6.71 32.77
N LEU A 953 -39.12 -5.87 32.71
CA LEU A 953 -39.83 -5.53 31.47
C LEU A 953 -38.87 -4.83 30.49
N LYS A 954 -38.91 -5.24 29.23
CA LYS A 954 -38.09 -4.76 28.12
C LYS A 954 -38.94 -3.94 27.15
N ASN A 955 -38.29 -3.24 26.22
CA ASN A 955 -38.94 -2.52 25.12
C ASN A 955 -40.06 -1.53 25.52
N GLY A 956 -40.07 -1.04 26.76
CA GLY A 956 -41.09 -0.13 27.28
C GLY A 956 -42.46 -0.78 27.55
N GLU A 957 -42.52 -2.11 27.62
CA GLU A 957 -43.74 -2.86 27.88
C GLU A 957 -44.23 -2.70 29.33
N SER A 958 -45.52 -2.95 29.55
CA SER A 958 -46.17 -2.85 30.87
C SER A 958 -46.51 -4.23 31.44
N ALA A 959 -46.68 -4.32 32.77
CA ALA A 959 -47.11 -5.56 33.41
C ALA A 959 -48.44 -6.10 32.85
N ALA A 960 -49.39 -5.22 32.52
CA ALA A 960 -50.71 -5.58 32.01
C ALA A 960 -50.68 -6.19 30.59
N THR A 961 -49.66 -5.87 29.79
CA THR A 961 -49.47 -6.43 28.44
C THR A 961 -48.68 -7.75 28.45
N VAL A 962 -47.99 -8.04 29.55
CA VAL A 962 -47.04 -9.17 29.65
C VAL A 962 -47.55 -10.31 30.54
N LEU A 963 -48.34 -9.99 31.57
CA LEU A 963 -48.95 -10.95 32.48
C LEU A 963 -50.45 -11.10 32.23
N SER A 964 -50.97 -12.30 32.49
CA SER A 964 -52.39 -12.63 32.47
C SER A 964 -52.76 -13.49 33.68
N GLY A 965 -54.05 -13.61 34.00
CA GLY A 965 -54.52 -14.30 35.20
C GLY A 965 -54.59 -13.36 36.42
N ALA A 966 -54.66 -13.94 37.61
CA ALA A 966 -54.81 -13.18 38.85
C ALA A 966 -53.88 -13.72 39.94
N GLN A 967 -53.37 -12.81 40.77
CA GLN A 967 -52.62 -13.19 41.97
C GLN A 967 -53.54 -13.93 42.94
N GLY A 968 -53.01 -14.94 43.62
CA GLY A 968 -53.74 -15.72 44.61
C GLY A 968 -53.29 -15.39 46.03
N ARG A 969 -54.00 -15.96 47.01
CA ARG A 969 -53.55 -16.00 48.40
C ARG A 969 -53.85 -17.35 49.03
N THR A 970 -53.23 -17.60 50.17
CA THR A 970 -53.52 -18.77 50.99
C THR A 970 -54.96 -18.71 51.49
N ALA A 971 -55.72 -19.81 51.37
CA ALA A 971 -57.11 -19.87 51.77
C ALA A 971 -57.29 -19.77 53.29
N GLY A 972 -58.35 -19.13 53.73
CA GLY A 972 -58.72 -18.94 55.13
C GLY A 972 -59.31 -17.56 55.38
N GLU A 973 -60.20 -17.48 56.36
CA GLU A 973 -60.99 -16.27 56.65
C GLU A 973 -60.89 -15.81 58.11
N ASN A 974 -60.29 -16.61 58.98
CA ASN A 974 -60.09 -16.23 60.37
C ASN A 974 -59.06 -15.11 60.51
N VAL A 975 -59.02 -14.45 61.66
CA VAL A 975 -57.98 -13.48 61.97
C VAL A 975 -56.61 -14.13 61.91
N GLY A 976 -55.68 -13.50 61.19
CA GLY A 976 -54.35 -14.04 60.95
C GLY A 976 -53.68 -13.49 59.70
N HIS A 977 -52.51 -14.04 59.39
CA HIS A 977 -51.69 -13.68 58.23
C HIS A 977 -51.78 -14.76 57.16
N TYR A 978 -52.19 -14.36 55.95
CA TYR A 978 -52.36 -15.24 54.79
C TYR A 978 -51.43 -14.78 53.67
N PRO A 979 -50.31 -15.48 53.43
CA PRO A 979 -49.38 -15.12 52.37
C PRO A 979 -50.06 -15.11 51.00
N THR A 980 -49.73 -14.13 50.17
CA THR A 980 -50.06 -14.14 48.76
C THR A 980 -49.20 -15.17 48.02
N ASN A 981 -49.71 -15.65 46.90
CA ASN A 981 -48.99 -16.57 46.02
C ASN A 981 -49.20 -16.19 44.56
N ILE A 982 -48.43 -16.81 43.68
CA ILE A 982 -48.47 -16.51 42.24
C ILE A 982 -49.86 -16.72 41.62
N GLY A 983 -50.74 -17.50 42.24
CA GLY A 983 -52.10 -17.73 41.78
C GLY A 983 -52.13 -18.33 40.39
N SER A 984 -52.93 -17.72 39.51
CA SER A 984 -53.01 -18.06 38.09
C SER A 984 -52.19 -17.12 37.19
N LEU A 985 -51.31 -16.29 37.77
CA LEU A 985 -50.46 -15.39 36.98
C LEU A 985 -49.56 -16.19 36.05
N ALA A 986 -49.76 -15.97 34.75
CA ALA A 986 -48.97 -16.52 33.67
C ALA A 986 -48.36 -15.38 32.85
N VAL A 987 -47.15 -15.60 32.37
CA VAL A 987 -46.43 -14.65 31.52
C VAL A 987 -46.51 -15.08 30.05
N ASN A 988 -46.47 -14.12 29.12
CA ASN A 988 -46.36 -14.43 27.70
C ASN A 988 -45.00 -15.11 27.36
N THR A 989 -44.85 -15.57 26.12
CA THR A 989 -43.68 -16.34 25.69
C THR A 989 -42.35 -15.57 25.69
N ASN A 990 -42.38 -14.23 25.77
CA ASN A 990 -41.17 -13.41 25.71
C ASN A 990 -40.41 -13.31 27.04
N TYR A 991 -41.02 -13.80 28.11
CA TYR A 991 -40.48 -13.67 29.46
C TYR A 991 -40.61 -14.97 30.24
N THR A 992 -39.81 -15.10 31.29
CA THR A 992 -39.95 -16.17 32.29
C THR A 992 -39.96 -15.55 33.68
N ILE A 993 -40.83 -16.01 34.57
CA ILE A 993 -40.84 -15.55 35.96
C ILE A 993 -39.74 -16.33 36.69
N VAL A 994 -38.66 -15.64 37.03
CA VAL A 994 -37.52 -16.24 37.74
C VAL A 994 -37.61 -16.06 39.25
N SER A 995 -38.42 -15.10 39.72
CA SER A 995 -38.68 -14.93 41.15
C SER A 995 -40.08 -14.37 41.43
N TYR A 996 -40.68 -14.87 42.52
CA TYR A 996 -41.91 -14.33 43.12
C TYR A 996 -41.67 -14.15 44.62
N THR A 997 -41.79 -12.92 45.11
CA THR A 997 -41.72 -12.61 46.53
C THR A 997 -43.14 -12.42 47.07
N PRO A 998 -43.62 -13.28 47.99
CA PRO A 998 -44.96 -13.17 48.54
C PRO A 998 -45.09 -11.97 49.47
N GLY A 999 -46.25 -11.35 49.44
CA GLY A 999 -46.73 -10.42 50.45
C GLY A 999 -47.70 -11.16 51.38
N ASN A 1000 -48.45 -10.42 52.18
CA ASN A 1000 -49.36 -11.00 53.14
C ASN A 1000 -50.68 -10.23 53.25
N LEU A 1001 -51.82 -10.93 53.17
CA LEU A 1001 -53.10 -10.42 53.62
C LEU A 1001 -53.26 -10.68 55.12
N GLU A 1002 -53.31 -9.61 55.91
CA GLU A 1002 -53.66 -9.64 57.32
C GLU A 1002 -55.17 -9.47 57.51
N ILE A 1003 -55.81 -10.40 58.21
CA ILE A 1003 -57.22 -10.30 58.61
C ILE A 1003 -57.25 -9.94 60.10
N VAL A 1004 -57.90 -8.83 60.46
CA VAL A 1004 -58.01 -8.34 61.85
C VAL A 1004 -59.41 -8.54 62.45
N PRO A 1005 -59.56 -8.65 63.79
CA PRO A 1005 -60.85 -8.96 64.42
C PRO A 1005 -61.96 -7.93 64.18
N ARG A 1006 -63.23 -8.38 64.15
CA ARG A 1006 -64.42 -7.52 64.04
C ARG A 1006 -65.04 -7.21 65.42
N PRO A 1007 -65.52 -5.99 65.71
CA PRO A 1007 -66.21 -5.72 66.96
C PRO A 1007 -67.58 -6.44 67.06
N LEU A 1008 -67.94 -6.90 68.27
CA LEU A 1008 -69.21 -7.53 68.61
C LEU A 1008 -69.78 -6.91 69.91
N THR A 1009 -71.06 -6.55 69.94
CA THR A 1009 -71.70 -5.88 71.09
C THR A 1009 -72.71 -6.77 71.80
N LEU A 1010 -72.65 -6.80 73.14
CA LEU A 1010 -73.55 -7.54 74.04
C LEU A 1010 -74.41 -6.57 74.84
N LEU A 1011 -75.73 -6.71 74.74
CA LEU A 1011 -76.74 -5.91 75.45
C LEU A 1011 -77.51 -6.76 76.46
N ALA A 1012 -77.57 -6.38 77.74
CA ALA A 1012 -78.36 -7.10 78.76
C ALA A 1012 -79.89 -6.87 78.62
N ASP A 1013 -80.70 -7.88 78.99
CA ASP A 1013 -82.17 -7.79 78.99
C ASP A 1013 -82.70 -6.95 80.19
N SER A 1014 -83.99 -6.60 80.18
CA SER A 1014 -84.68 -5.81 81.23
C SER A 1014 -85.83 -6.61 81.90
N ASP A 1015 -86.19 -6.33 83.18
CA ASP A 1015 -87.23 -7.06 83.95
C ASP A 1015 -87.87 -6.22 85.11
N SER A 1016 -88.77 -6.79 85.93
CA SER A 1016 -89.51 -6.09 87.01
C SER A 1016 -89.86 -6.96 88.25
N ARG A 1017 -90.21 -6.33 89.40
CA ARG A 1017 -90.74 -6.99 90.63
C ARG A 1017 -91.61 -6.07 91.50
N VAL A 1018 -92.31 -6.60 92.52
CA VAL A 1018 -93.08 -5.81 93.50
C VAL A 1018 -92.25 -5.46 94.76
N TYR A 1019 -92.58 -4.36 95.41
CA TYR A 1019 -91.94 -3.86 96.63
C TYR A 1019 -92.06 -4.88 97.77
N GLY A 1020 -90.92 -5.21 98.37
CA GLY A 1020 -90.81 -6.25 99.38
C GLY A 1020 -90.57 -7.66 98.82
N ASP A 1021 -90.62 -7.86 97.50
CA ASP A 1021 -90.25 -9.14 96.86
C ASP A 1021 -88.76 -9.15 96.46
N THR A 1022 -88.15 -10.31 96.27
CA THR A 1022 -86.73 -10.45 95.84
C THR A 1022 -86.53 -10.14 94.35
N ASN A 1023 -85.35 -9.64 93.95
CA ASN A 1023 -85.00 -9.43 92.53
C ASN A 1023 -85.17 -10.72 91.69
N PRO A 1024 -85.44 -10.61 90.38
CA PRO A 1024 -85.45 -11.75 89.47
C PRO A 1024 -84.19 -12.59 89.60
N GLY A 1025 -84.37 -13.91 89.75
CA GLY A 1025 -83.26 -14.84 90.06
C GLY A 1025 -82.17 -14.92 89.00
N TRP A 1026 -82.40 -14.40 87.79
CA TRP A 1026 -81.42 -14.38 86.71
C TRP A 1026 -80.40 -13.24 86.83
N ILE A 1027 -80.67 -12.20 87.65
CA ILE A 1027 -79.73 -11.11 87.95
C ILE A 1027 -78.77 -11.57 89.06
N ALA A 1028 -78.09 -12.68 88.80
CA ALA A 1028 -77.09 -13.31 89.64
C ALA A 1028 -75.98 -13.87 88.75
N ALA A 1029 -74.76 -14.00 89.29
CA ALA A 1029 -73.59 -14.47 88.54
C ALA A 1029 -73.83 -15.86 87.90
N GLY A 1030 -73.38 -16.04 86.65
CA GLY A 1030 -73.43 -17.33 85.92
C GLY A 1030 -74.71 -17.65 85.15
N GLN A 1031 -75.57 -16.67 84.84
CA GLN A 1031 -76.84 -16.88 84.11
C GLN A 1031 -76.75 -16.42 82.65
N ASN A 1032 -76.52 -17.33 81.69
CA ASN A 1032 -76.20 -16.98 80.29
C ASN A 1032 -77.41 -16.85 79.35
N SER A 1033 -78.58 -16.44 79.83
CA SER A 1033 -79.83 -16.44 79.03
C SER A 1033 -80.43 -15.06 78.73
N HIS A 1034 -79.93 -13.98 79.33
CA HIS A 1034 -80.60 -12.67 79.37
C HIS A 1034 -79.81 -11.53 78.71
N PHE A 1035 -79.51 -11.68 77.41
CA PHE A 1035 -78.81 -10.67 76.61
C PHE A 1035 -79.03 -10.84 75.11
N THR A 1036 -78.75 -9.82 74.32
CA THR A 1036 -78.71 -9.85 72.85
C THR A 1036 -77.30 -9.53 72.33
N LEU A 1037 -76.83 -10.22 71.28
CA LEU A 1037 -75.56 -9.93 70.61
C LEU A 1037 -75.81 -9.32 69.22
N THR A 1038 -75.08 -8.26 68.87
CA THR A 1038 -75.15 -7.58 67.56
C THR A 1038 -73.76 -7.37 66.99
N GLY A 1039 -73.58 -7.60 65.68
CA GLY A 1039 -72.30 -7.40 64.98
C GLY A 1039 -71.68 -8.66 64.37
N PHE A 1040 -72.27 -9.83 64.59
CA PHE A 1040 -71.86 -11.07 63.91
C PHE A 1040 -72.02 -10.97 62.39
N VAL A 1041 -71.03 -11.49 61.69
CA VAL A 1041 -71.02 -11.72 60.23
C VAL A 1041 -70.89 -13.22 59.96
N ASN A 1042 -70.90 -13.63 58.68
CA ASN A 1042 -70.62 -15.02 58.26
C ASN A 1042 -71.50 -16.11 58.92
N ASN A 1043 -72.72 -15.77 59.37
CA ASN A 1043 -73.63 -16.64 60.11
C ASN A 1043 -73.11 -17.14 61.47
N ASP A 1044 -72.14 -16.44 62.09
CA ASP A 1044 -71.59 -16.78 63.41
C ASP A 1044 -72.56 -16.56 64.59
N GLN A 1045 -73.80 -16.15 64.29
CA GLN A 1045 -74.87 -15.75 65.22
C GLN A 1045 -75.40 -16.90 66.10
N THR A 1046 -74.56 -17.46 66.95
CA THR A 1046 -74.98 -18.47 67.93
C THR A 1046 -74.66 -18.02 69.35
N ARG A 1047 -75.67 -18.06 70.23
CA ARG A 1047 -75.50 -17.77 71.67
C ARG A 1047 -74.48 -18.70 72.35
N THR A 1048 -74.21 -19.86 71.76
CA THR A 1048 -73.24 -20.86 72.23
C THR A 1048 -71.79 -20.42 72.09
N ASN A 1049 -71.52 -19.36 71.32
CA ASN A 1049 -70.17 -18.81 71.14
C ASN A 1049 -69.77 -17.82 72.23
N LEU A 1050 -70.56 -17.71 73.29
CA LEU A 1050 -70.29 -16.84 74.42
C LEU A 1050 -70.59 -17.57 75.73
N SER A 1051 -69.65 -17.51 76.67
CA SER A 1051 -69.80 -18.07 78.01
C SER A 1051 -69.46 -17.03 79.08
N SER A 1052 -69.81 -17.32 80.32
CA SER A 1052 -69.42 -16.55 81.52
C SER A 1052 -69.93 -15.10 81.57
N VAL A 1053 -71.13 -14.84 81.03
CA VAL A 1053 -71.72 -13.50 81.12
C VAL A 1053 -72.33 -13.31 82.50
N ASP A 1054 -71.83 -12.31 83.23
CA ASP A 1054 -72.35 -11.94 84.54
C ASP A 1054 -73.25 -10.72 84.43
N PHE A 1055 -74.38 -10.74 85.14
CA PHE A 1055 -75.32 -9.62 85.26
C PHE A 1055 -75.39 -9.13 86.70
N ALA A 1056 -75.38 -7.82 86.89
CA ALA A 1056 -75.48 -7.20 88.21
C ALA A 1056 -76.43 -6.01 88.21
N THR A 1057 -77.14 -5.82 89.33
CA THR A 1057 -77.96 -4.62 89.62
C THR A 1057 -77.73 -4.15 91.05
N THR A 1058 -78.00 -2.89 91.33
CA THR A 1058 -77.87 -2.30 92.68
C THR A 1058 -79.15 -2.39 93.53
N ALA A 1059 -80.29 -2.80 92.96
CA ALA A 1059 -81.55 -2.95 93.69
C ALA A 1059 -81.51 -4.13 94.69
N ASN A 1060 -82.18 -4.02 95.85
CA ASN A 1060 -82.35 -5.10 96.83
C ASN A 1060 -83.78 -5.11 97.40
N VAL A 1061 -84.19 -6.13 98.17
CA VAL A 1061 -85.58 -6.31 98.65
C VAL A 1061 -86.20 -5.06 99.33
N LEU A 1062 -85.38 -4.19 99.94
CA LEU A 1062 -85.80 -2.95 100.60
C LEU A 1062 -85.88 -1.73 99.65
N SER A 1063 -85.33 -1.84 98.43
CA SER A 1063 -85.35 -0.79 97.43
C SER A 1063 -86.78 -0.33 97.16
N SER A 1064 -87.00 0.98 97.29
CA SER A 1064 -88.25 1.62 96.96
C SER A 1064 -88.59 1.44 95.47
N VAL A 1065 -89.88 1.58 95.18
CA VAL A 1065 -90.46 1.61 93.82
C VAL A 1065 -89.63 2.52 92.89
N GLY A 1066 -89.19 2.03 91.72
CA GLY A 1066 -88.26 2.74 90.80
C GLY A 1066 -87.51 1.82 89.83
N ALA A 1067 -86.67 2.37 88.93
CA ALA A 1067 -85.88 1.63 87.92
C ALA A 1067 -84.36 1.63 88.21
N TYR A 1068 -83.68 0.51 87.95
CA TYR A 1068 -82.26 0.27 88.27
C TYR A 1068 -81.54 -0.46 87.13
N ALA A 1069 -80.28 -0.14 86.82
CA ALA A 1069 -79.56 -0.76 85.69
C ALA A 1069 -79.18 -2.24 85.94
N ILE A 1070 -79.03 -2.99 84.83
CA ILE A 1070 -78.53 -4.36 84.76
C ILE A 1070 -77.30 -4.38 83.85
N THR A 1071 -76.11 -4.36 84.43
CA THR A 1071 -74.82 -4.30 83.71
C THR A 1071 -74.32 -5.71 83.37
N PRO A 1072 -74.03 -6.04 82.09
CA PRO A 1072 -73.35 -7.28 81.72
C PRO A 1072 -71.82 -7.14 81.75
N SER A 1073 -71.12 -8.21 82.12
CA SER A 1073 -69.65 -8.26 82.12
C SER A 1073 -69.12 -9.68 81.92
N ASN A 1074 -67.79 -9.81 81.78
CA ASN A 1074 -67.05 -11.08 81.78
C ASN A 1074 -67.36 -12.10 80.67
N GLY A 1075 -68.08 -11.70 79.63
CA GLY A 1075 -68.30 -12.52 78.45
C GLY A 1075 -66.98 -12.98 77.81
N VAL A 1076 -66.84 -14.29 77.62
CA VAL A 1076 -65.71 -14.91 76.93
C VAL A 1076 -66.21 -15.55 75.64
N LEU A 1077 -65.70 -15.08 74.49
CA LEU A 1077 -65.99 -15.70 73.20
C LEU A 1077 -65.32 -17.07 73.09
N THR A 1078 -66.07 -18.03 72.59
CA THR A 1078 -65.64 -19.43 72.43
C THR A 1078 -65.89 -19.91 71.01
N GLY A 1079 -65.24 -21.00 70.62
CA GLY A 1079 -65.40 -21.59 69.29
C GLY A 1079 -64.91 -20.66 68.17
N ALA A 1080 -65.61 -20.63 67.04
CA ALA A 1080 -65.24 -19.85 65.86
C ALA A 1080 -65.26 -18.32 66.08
N ALA A 1081 -65.89 -17.84 67.16
CA ALA A 1081 -65.86 -16.43 67.52
C ALA A 1081 -64.58 -16.02 68.28
N ALA A 1082 -63.88 -16.99 68.89
CA ALA A 1082 -62.67 -16.73 69.66
C ALA A 1082 -61.53 -16.28 68.73
N GLY A 1083 -61.05 -15.04 68.91
CA GLY A 1083 -60.00 -14.44 68.08
C GLY A 1083 -60.51 -13.70 66.84
N ASN A 1084 -61.71 -14.03 66.34
CA ASN A 1084 -62.31 -13.36 65.18
C ASN A 1084 -63.11 -12.10 65.53
N TYR A 1085 -63.58 -12.02 66.78
CA TYR A 1085 -64.32 -10.86 67.28
C TYR A 1085 -63.72 -10.28 68.56
N VAL A 1086 -63.99 -9.00 68.79
CA VAL A 1086 -63.69 -8.29 70.04
C VAL A 1086 -64.99 -7.84 70.70
N LEU A 1087 -65.23 -8.25 71.95
CA LEU A 1087 -66.45 -7.98 72.71
C LEU A 1087 -66.52 -6.55 73.24
N THR A 1088 -67.72 -5.98 73.19
CA THR A 1088 -68.14 -4.70 73.79
C THR A 1088 -69.47 -4.90 74.52
N TYR A 1089 -69.75 -4.14 75.59
CA TYR A 1089 -70.89 -4.35 76.50
C TYR A 1089 -71.85 -3.15 76.57
N ALA A 1090 -73.14 -3.41 76.80
CA ALA A 1090 -74.23 -2.44 76.98
C ALA A 1090 -75.30 -2.92 78.00
N ASP A 1091 -75.90 -2.00 78.78
CA ASP A 1091 -76.72 -2.31 79.96
C ASP A 1091 -78.24 -2.47 79.70
N GLY A 1092 -78.94 -3.22 80.57
CA GLY A 1092 -80.41 -3.38 80.66
C GLY A 1092 -81.04 -2.71 81.92
N SER A 1093 -82.33 -2.94 82.25
CA SER A 1093 -83.05 -2.24 83.35
C SER A 1093 -84.02 -3.12 84.17
N LEU A 1094 -84.04 -2.96 85.51
CA LEU A 1094 -84.94 -3.61 86.49
C LEU A 1094 -85.93 -2.61 87.12
N LEU A 1095 -87.24 -2.85 87.05
CA LEU A 1095 -88.31 -1.99 87.60
C LEU A 1095 -88.94 -2.56 88.91
N ILE A 1096 -89.27 -1.72 89.90
CA ILE A 1096 -89.93 -2.14 91.16
C ILE A 1096 -91.30 -1.44 91.33
N ASP A 1097 -92.39 -2.19 91.61
CA ASP A 1097 -93.81 -1.74 91.74
C ASP A 1097 -94.35 -1.71 93.21
N PRO A 1098 -95.41 -0.95 93.58
CA PRO A 1098 -95.94 -0.88 94.98
C PRO A 1098 -96.75 -2.11 95.49
N ALA A 1099 -96.83 -2.32 96.82
CA ALA A 1099 -97.58 -3.40 97.52
C ALA A 1099 -99.01 -2.98 97.98
N GLN A 1100 -99.86 -3.88 98.52
CA GLN A 1100 -101.24 -3.57 98.97
C GLN A 1100 -101.45 -3.63 100.50
N LEU A 1101 -102.28 -2.74 101.09
CA LEU A 1101 -102.68 -2.73 102.51
C LEU A 1101 -104.22 -2.66 102.70
N THR A 1102 -104.82 -3.50 103.57
CA THR A 1102 -106.28 -3.59 103.81
C THR A 1102 -106.71 -3.00 105.18
N VAL A 1103 -107.91 -2.40 105.27
CA VAL A 1103 -108.48 -1.76 106.48
C VAL A 1103 -109.93 -2.22 106.74
N ALA A 1104 -110.29 -2.66 107.96
CA ALA A 1104 -111.63 -3.14 108.32
C ALA A 1104 -112.19 -2.58 109.65
N ALA A 1105 -113.51 -2.39 109.76
CA ALA A 1105 -114.18 -1.90 110.96
C ALA A 1105 -114.36 -2.99 112.05
N ASN A 1106 -114.21 -2.63 113.32
CA ASN A 1106 -114.37 -3.53 114.48
C ASN A 1106 -115.80 -3.50 115.03
N ASN A 1107 -116.35 -4.66 115.41
CA ASN A 1107 -117.69 -4.79 116.01
C ASN A 1107 -117.81 -4.10 117.39
N GLN A 1108 -119.02 -3.60 117.71
CA GLN A 1108 -119.34 -2.95 119.00
C GLN A 1108 -120.76 -3.34 119.50
N SER A 1109 -121.07 -3.12 120.79
CA SER A 1109 -122.39 -3.41 121.38
C SER A 1109 -122.82 -2.38 122.45
N ARG A 1110 -124.14 -2.26 122.69
CA ARG A 1110 -124.75 -1.39 123.73
C ARG A 1110 -126.04 -1.99 124.31
N LEU A 1111 -126.47 -1.55 125.50
CA LEU A 1111 -127.80 -1.86 126.07
C LEU A 1111 -128.89 -0.96 125.45
N PHE A 1112 -130.15 -1.43 125.42
CA PHE A 1112 -131.27 -0.67 124.86
C PHE A 1112 -131.56 0.60 125.67
N GLY A 1113 -131.65 1.75 124.99
CA GLY A 1113 -131.82 3.08 125.60
C GLY A 1113 -130.52 3.87 125.80
N GLU A 1114 -129.34 3.24 125.73
CA GLU A 1114 -128.03 3.90 125.87
C GLU A 1114 -127.47 4.42 124.53
N ALA A 1115 -126.52 5.36 124.60
CA ALA A 1115 -125.76 5.86 123.45
C ALA A 1115 -124.89 4.78 122.77
N ASN A 1116 -124.55 4.95 121.49
CA ASN A 1116 -123.60 4.08 120.81
C ASN A 1116 -122.16 4.30 121.32
N PRO A 1117 -121.36 3.23 121.50
CA PRO A 1117 -119.94 3.36 121.81
C PRO A 1117 -119.16 3.92 120.60
N THR A 1118 -117.96 4.43 120.87
CA THR A 1118 -117.02 4.87 119.83
C THR A 1118 -116.60 3.69 118.94
N LEU A 1119 -116.64 3.87 117.62
CA LEU A 1119 -116.31 2.84 116.62
C LEU A 1119 -114.78 2.80 116.37
N THR A 1120 -114.21 1.62 116.10
CA THR A 1120 -112.75 1.43 115.84
C THR A 1120 -112.48 0.54 114.60
N ALA A 1121 -111.26 0.54 114.05
CA ALA A 1121 -110.84 -0.26 112.87
C ALA A 1121 -109.48 -0.97 113.06
N THR A 1122 -109.18 -1.97 112.23
CA THR A 1122 -107.90 -2.72 112.18
C THR A 1122 -107.33 -2.80 110.76
N THR A 1123 -106.00 -2.95 110.62
CA THR A 1123 -105.30 -3.03 109.31
C THR A 1123 -104.45 -4.29 109.15
N THR A 1124 -104.37 -4.84 107.93
CA THR A 1124 -103.53 -6.01 107.56
C THR A 1124 -102.84 -5.81 106.21
N GLY A 1125 -101.61 -6.31 106.04
CA GLY A 1125 -100.89 -6.31 104.73
C GLY A 1125 -99.59 -5.50 104.67
N TRP A 1126 -99.11 -4.96 105.79
CA TRP A 1126 -97.82 -4.25 105.84
C TRP A 1126 -96.66 -5.18 105.47
N LYS A 1127 -95.78 -4.73 104.56
CA LYS A 1127 -94.49 -5.37 104.25
C LYS A 1127 -93.40 -4.71 105.10
N ASN A 1128 -92.26 -5.39 105.24
CA ASN A 1128 -91.04 -4.84 105.85
C ASN A 1128 -91.18 -4.20 107.26
N GLY A 1129 -92.23 -4.53 108.03
CA GLY A 1129 -92.46 -3.97 109.37
C GLY A 1129 -93.07 -2.56 109.38
N ASP A 1130 -93.54 -2.07 108.24
CA ASP A 1130 -93.90 -0.67 108.01
C ASP A 1130 -95.06 -0.15 108.89
N GLN A 1131 -95.86 -1.04 109.48
CA GLN A 1131 -96.92 -0.70 110.44
C GLN A 1131 -96.45 0.16 111.62
N VAL A 1132 -95.18 0.03 112.03
CA VAL A 1132 -94.62 0.74 113.19
C VAL A 1132 -94.26 2.18 112.85
N SER A 1133 -93.99 2.45 111.57
CA SER A 1133 -93.49 3.74 111.07
C SER A 1133 -94.55 4.63 110.44
N ASN A 1134 -95.78 4.11 110.29
CA ASN A 1134 -96.86 4.80 109.63
C ASN A 1134 -98.09 4.87 110.53
N THR A 1135 -98.85 5.98 110.44
CA THR A 1135 -100.09 6.17 111.21
C THR A 1135 -101.30 5.98 110.31
N MET A 1136 -102.31 5.28 110.82
CA MET A 1136 -103.56 5.04 110.11
C MET A 1136 -104.72 5.77 110.78
N VAL A 1137 -105.55 6.43 109.97
CA VAL A 1137 -106.82 7.03 110.41
C VAL A 1137 -107.95 6.46 109.57
N ALA A 1138 -109.01 5.97 110.22
CA ALA A 1138 -110.28 5.60 109.57
C ALA A 1138 -111.46 6.40 110.11
N ALA A 1139 -112.36 6.81 109.21
CA ALA A 1139 -113.68 7.32 109.55
C ALA A 1139 -114.68 6.15 109.53
N LEU A 1140 -115.44 6.01 110.61
CA LEU A 1140 -116.36 4.89 110.83
C LEU A 1140 -117.76 5.42 111.18
N SER A 1141 -118.82 4.78 110.67
CA SER A 1141 -120.21 5.15 110.95
C SER A 1141 -121.11 3.93 111.17
N THR A 1142 -122.24 4.12 111.86
CA THR A 1142 -123.28 3.09 112.06
C THR A 1142 -124.68 3.72 112.05
N GLN A 1143 -125.70 2.95 111.64
CA GLN A 1143 -127.10 3.42 111.60
C GLN A 1143 -127.88 3.21 112.91
N ALA A 1144 -127.32 2.51 113.90
CA ALA A 1144 -128.00 2.36 115.20
C ALA A 1144 -128.21 3.73 115.87
N THR A 1145 -129.37 3.96 116.47
CA THR A 1145 -129.67 5.13 117.32
C THR A 1145 -130.13 4.65 118.69
N GLU A 1146 -130.19 5.50 119.72
CA GLU A 1146 -130.59 5.09 121.08
C GLU A 1146 -131.98 4.42 121.15
N LEU A 1147 -132.90 4.83 120.27
CA LEU A 1147 -134.25 4.27 120.14
C LEU A 1147 -134.33 2.99 119.28
N SER A 1148 -133.23 2.57 118.67
CA SER A 1148 -133.19 1.36 117.86
C SER A 1148 -133.55 0.12 118.68
N ASN A 1149 -134.54 -0.65 118.21
CA ASN A 1149 -134.92 -1.94 118.79
C ASN A 1149 -133.69 -2.86 118.91
N VAL A 1150 -133.72 -3.79 119.87
CA VAL A 1150 -132.65 -4.77 120.05
C VAL A 1150 -132.39 -5.55 118.75
N GLY A 1151 -131.15 -5.50 118.25
CA GLY A 1151 -130.73 -6.11 116.98
C GLY A 1151 -129.33 -5.64 116.56
N THR A 1152 -128.82 -6.15 115.44
CA THR A 1152 -127.47 -5.87 114.93
C THR A 1152 -127.49 -4.76 113.87
N TYR A 1153 -126.56 -3.81 113.95
CA TYR A 1153 -126.39 -2.71 113.00
C TYR A 1153 -124.94 -2.66 112.50
N ALA A 1154 -124.74 -2.44 111.20
CA ALA A 1154 -123.41 -2.46 110.58
C ALA A 1154 -122.55 -1.24 110.98
N ILE A 1155 -121.24 -1.43 111.05
CA ILE A 1155 -120.23 -0.38 111.13
C ILE A 1155 -119.45 -0.37 109.81
N THR A 1156 -119.42 0.77 109.12
CA THR A 1156 -118.79 0.90 107.79
C THR A 1156 -117.49 1.72 107.88
N VAL A 1157 -116.45 1.34 107.13
CA VAL A 1157 -115.22 2.15 106.93
C VAL A 1157 -115.46 3.12 105.78
N ASP A 1158 -115.82 4.37 106.09
CA ASP A 1158 -116.13 5.39 105.09
C ASP A 1158 -114.85 5.92 104.42
N SER A 1159 -113.77 6.02 105.19
CA SER A 1159 -112.45 6.33 104.66
C SER A 1159 -111.31 5.77 105.49
N ALA A 1160 -110.16 5.57 104.84
CA ALA A 1160 -108.90 5.17 105.45
C ALA A 1160 -107.73 5.80 104.69
N ALA A 1161 -106.74 6.32 105.44
CA ALA A 1161 -105.52 6.89 104.90
C ALA A 1161 -104.30 6.46 105.75
N ILE A 1162 -103.17 6.26 105.07
CA ILE A 1162 -101.85 6.03 105.68
C ILE A 1162 -101.04 7.31 105.54
N SER A 1163 -100.32 7.68 106.60
CA SER A 1163 -99.27 8.70 106.53
C SER A 1163 -97.96 8.17 107.16
N GLY A 1164 -96.83 8.44 106.50
CA GLY A 1164 -95.48 8.07 106.93
C GLY A 1164 -94.56 7.68 105.76
N PRO A 1165 -93.27 7.38 106.03
CA PRO A 1165 -92.21 7.29 105.02
C PRO A 1165 -92.37 6.14 104.01
N ALA A 1166 -93.13 5.09 104.35
CA ALA A 1166 -93.37 3.98 103.43
C ALA A 1166 -94.69 4.09 102.67
N ALA A 1167 -95.46 5.18 102.83
CA ALA A 1167 -96.80 5.31 102.24
C ALA A 1167 -96.81 5.14 100.71
N GLY A 1168 -95.79 5.66 100.01
CA GLY A 1168 -95.65 5.53 98.55
C GLY A 1168 -95.34 4.12 98.05
N ASN A 1169 -95.02 3.19 98.95
CA ASN A 1169 -94.79 1.79 98.63
C ASN A 1169 -96.06 0.94 98.78
N TYR A 1170 -97.19 1.52 99.19
CA TYR A 1170 -98.46 0.81 99.38
C TYR A 1170 -99.65 1.44 98.63
N VAL A 1171 -100.62 0.60 98.29
CA VAL A 1171 -101.95 0.97 97.79
C VAL A 1171 -103.01 0.47 98.79
N ILE A 1172 -103.92 1.34 99.26
CA ILE A 1172 -104.92 1.03 100.30
C ILE A 1172 -106.18 0.38 99.71
N VAL A 1173 -106.69 -0.65 100.39
CA VAL A 1173 -107.96 -1.36 100.13
C VAL A 1173 -108.82 -1.32 101.40
N ARG A 1174 -110.14 -1.09 101.31
CA ARG A 1174 -111.08 -0.93 102.45
C ARG A 1174 -112.17 -1.99 102.44
#